data_AF-A0AAV8AAJ1-F1
#
_entry.id   AF-A0AAV8AAJ1-F1
#
_cell.length_a   1.000
_cell.length_b   1.000
_cell.length_c   1.000
_cell.angle_alpha   90.00
_cell.angle_beta   90.00
_cell.angle_gamma   90.00
#
_symmetry.space_group_name_H-M   'P 1'
#
loop_
_entity.id
_entity.type
_entity.pdbx_description
1 polymer ?
#
loop_
_entity_poly.entity_id
_entity_poly.type
_entity_poly.pdbx_seq_one_letter_code
_entity_poly.pdbx_strand_id
1 'polypeptide(L)'
;MSTTLQEISKEIKQLSKIEHLLLFNKHRCLRVLDRLDFIYFALQEKDSEFLEKNIKILKDLSRQISKAKLLIIEHTQEKNWINKIVQLTTDKKVFERQNALLFRRIMNLDLTLSEEWGKLPIDNTDEKYDFLFVKNYVENLLKNEKYYQKFYEKYQNSEAQSKDIDAPTLKEDIESTLRDIIDLRPKDDLKDDMKLFKFSELQNPSPILANNTWKYSSCQLNEKEVIVKQPINKKNRMDDKIEAFRLNYLEHPNVLPLYGVTFDTEYSLILNLDNGISLTKLIDSQNYSLKFSTLLQIGLQIAEGMNYLHCNDIYCGLINPQEIILIEKDEKLIPVICGIQILKKKFEITLFEQPHFLISYYSPESTRNEIFNFSTDVYSFGILFWELITGKKAFSEINNSKIIRNHFLISKNNKNIKEIRPELTMINDNNLKELLSDCWNEKPKLRPTFRKIIQGLKRIIENLKESKPELFDKKEPSLTKLRSDFFVSLFDNYERQSSQFYSPFSQSIITHENNTNTNDNDNVNDDENNYDLNTTRRSSSSGGNNGISKIICVGKEKECKTIGEALVKARSGDRIEIYPGIYNEQLVITTDDLEIIGIQNEKHGILIEHAAGSILSFQAQKGSISNITFRYLGQKFFTVEIISGIMEMDNCDISGLGAACLGISRGAEPKIKECLIHHGKVGIAIFNKGNGLFHHCNIFENKYQGICITGNSKATIQNSKIYLNEDYGIQVKESSKGAIRGCDIFYNKLNGVEIESKSLPKFENCNIFENQGHGIFLSDVLRPKLSNNRIYLNKKSGITCKSSSPQTFHNEIFQNSELGIFLNKQSKGEFIGNKIYNNKLAGVQIQDKSDPIFDDNSIFKNTGSAFIARDHSLGSITNNLIYENDRSGIDVESSSDPKFMKNKIYKNLIGVLISFKGKGKFVQNEIFQNKNLQFRIMKNCFPILQNNKIPLGVKNDNNN
;
A
#
# COMPACT_ATOMS: atom_id res chain seq x y z
N MET A 1 -7.65 -6.43 -58.90
CA MET A 1 -8.19 -5.53 -57.86
C MET A 1 -9.62 -5.89 -57.47
N SER A 2 -10.58 -5.99 -58.39
CA SER A 2 -11.97 -6.35 -58.04
C SER A 2 -12.12 -7.77 -57.45
N THR A 3 -11.24 -8.71 -57.82
CA THR A 3 -11.25 -10.10 -57.33
C THR A 3 -10.96 -10.24 -55.84
N THR A 4 -9.94 -9.57 -55.29
CA THR A 4 -9.57 -9.71 -53.86
C THR A 4 -10.61 -9.05 -52.92
N LEU A 5 -11.20 -7.93 -53.34
CA LEU A 5 -12.26 -7.26 -52.59
C LEU A 5 -13.58 -8.06 -52.63
N GLN A 6 -13.87 -8.71 -53.76
CA GLN A 6 -14.97 -9.66 -53.90
C GLN A 6 -14.76 -10.94 -53.09
N GLU A 7 -13.52 -11.43 -52.96
CA GLU A 7 -13.17 -12.57 -52.10
C GLU A 7 -13.37 -12.25 -50.62
N ILE A 8 -12.86 -11.11 -50.14
CA ILE A 8 -13.09 -10.62 -48.77
C ILE A 8 -14.60 -10.48 -48.49
N SER A 9 -15.34 -9.88 -49.42
CA SER A 9 -16.81 -9.74 -49.33
C SER A 9 -17.53 -11.07 -49.21
N LYS A 10 -17.15 -12.04 -50.05
CA LYS A 10 -17.76 -13.38 -50.10
C LYS A 10 -17.50 -14.16 -48.82
N GLU A 11 -16.30 -14.03 -48.25
CA GLU A 11 -15.94 -14.71 -46.99
C GLU A 11 -16.69 -14.15 -45.78
N ILE A 12 -16.84 -12.83 -45.69
CA ILE A 12 -17.55 -12.16 -44.59
C ILE A 12 -19.06 -12.48 -44.64
N LYS A 13 -19.69 -12.43 -45.83
CA LYS A 13 -21.11 -12.80 -46.00
C LYS A 13 -21.44 -14.27 -45.73
N GLN A 14 -20.45 -15.16 -45.83
CA GLN A 14 -20.63 -16.57 -45.45
C GLN A 14 -20.58 -16.78 -43.94
N LEU A 15 -19.84 -15.94 -43.24
CA LEU A 15 -19.62 -16.02 -41.80
C LEU A 15 -20.82 -15.52 -40.98
N SER A 16 -21.50 -14.46 -41.43
CA SER A 16 -22.72 -13.95 -40.77
C SER A 16 -23.88 -14.97 -40.78
N LYS A 17 -23.86 -15.96 -41.68
CA LYS A 17 -24.84 -17.05 -41.73
C LYS A 17 -24.63 -18.13 -40.66
N ILE A 18 -23.51 -18.13 -39.94
CA ILE A 18 -23.15 -19.17 -38.94
C ILE A 18 -23.48 -18.70 -37.50
N GLU A 19 -23.95 -17.46 -37.33
CA GLU A 19 -24.24 -16.84 -36.03
C GLU A 19 -25.15 -17.69 -35.11
N HIS A 20 -26.18 -18.30 -35.68
CA HIS A 20 -27.15 -19.11 -34.94
C HIS A 20 -26.61 -20.49 -34.53
N LEU A 21 -25.47 -20.91 -35.07
CA LEU A 21 -24.80 -22.18 -34.76
C LEU A 21 -23.73 -22.03 -33.65
N LEU A 22 -23.51 -20.81 -33.13
CA LEU A 22 -22.53 -20.53 -32.09
C LEU A 22 -23.05 -20.94 -30.70
N LEU A 23 -22.58 -22.10 -30.21
CA LEU A 23 -22.90 -22.64 -28.88
C LEU A 23 -22.00 -22.10 -27.75
N PHE A 24 -20.74 -21.74 -28.04
CA PHE A 24 -19.74 -21.25 -27.05
C PHE A 24 -18.95 -20.05 -27.62
N ASN A 25 -18.44 -19.16 -26.75
CA ASN A 25 -17.73 -17.91 -27.13
C ASN A 25 -18.53 -16.99 -28.08
N LYS A 26 -19.87 -17.12 -28.11
CA LYS A 26 -20.77 -16.42 -29.04
C LYS A 26 -20.49 -14.92 -29.13
N HIS A 27 -20.36 -14.24 -27.99
CA HIS A 27 -20.09 -12.79 -27.94
C HIS A 27 -18.70 -12.39 -28.46
N ARG A 28 -17.71 -13.29 -28.42
CA ARG A 28 -16.35 -13.03 -28.93
C ARG A 28 -16.28 -13.26 -30.44
N CYS A 29 -16.93 -14.32 -30.92
CA CYS A 29 -17.10 -14.56 -32.34
C CYS A 29 -17.93 -13.44 -32.99
N LEU A 30 -19.03 -13.03 -32.37
CA LEU A 30 -19.84 -11.88 -32.81
C LEU A 30 -19.02 -10.60 -32.89
N ARG A 31 -18.18 -10.30 -31.89
CA ARG A 31 -17.28 -9.13 -31.94
C ARG A 31 -16.29 -9.16 -33.10
N VAL A 32 -15.74 -10.33 -33.45
CA VAL A 32 -14.87 -10.48 -34.63
C VAL A 32 -15.68 -10.28 -35.91
N LEU A 33 -16.90 -10.81 -35.97
CA LEU A 33 -17.81 -10.65 -37.11
C LEU A 33 -18.22 -9.18 -37.32
N ASP A 34 -18.66 -8.48 -36.28
CA ASP A 34 -19.02 -7.05 -36.34
C ASP A 34 -17.87 -6.19 -36.87
N ARG A 35 -16.64 -6.52 -36.45
CA ARG A 35 -15.41 -5.83 -36.90
C ARG A 35 -15.08 -6.14 -38.35
N LEU A 36 -15.29 -7.38 -38.78
CA LEU A 36 -15.10 -7.78 -40.18
C LEU A 36 -16.12 -7.09 -41.09
N ASP A 37 -17.38 -7.02 -40.69
CA ASP A 37 -18.44 -6.29 -41.40
C ASP A 37 -18.12 -4.80 -41.51
N PHE A 38 -17.61 -4.19 -40.44
CA PHE A 38 -17.16 -2.80 -40.44
C PHE A 38 -15.99 -2.55 -41.41
N ILE A 39 -14.96 -3.41 -41.40
CA ILE A 39 -13.81 -3.33 -42.32
C ILE A 39 -14.27 -3.45 -43.77
N TYR A 40 -15.21 -4.36 -44.04
CA TYR A 40 -15.77 -4.54 -45.37
C TYR A 40 -16.46 -3.27 -45.86
N PHE A 41 -17.34 -2.68 -45.05
CA PHE A 41 -18.06 -1.45 -45.41
C PHE A 41 -17.09 -0.30 -45.74
N ALA A 42 -16.07 -0.13 -44.91
CA ALA A 42 -15.09 0.94 -45.08
C ALA A 42 -14.18 0.80 -46.33
N LEU A 43 -13.88 -0.42 -46.75
CA LEU A 43 -13.10 -0.68 -47.96
C LEU A 43 -13.91 -0.49 -49.25
N GLN A 44 -15.25 -0.56 -49.20
CA GLN A 44 -16.10 -0.33 -50.36
C GLN A 44 -16.17 1.14 -50.80
N GLU A 45 -15.93 2.08 -49.88
CA GLU A 45 -16.00 3.52 -50.15
C GLU A 45 -14.70 4.12 -50.71
N LYS A 46 -13.66 3.31 -50.96
CA LYS A 46 -12.34 3.78 -51.43
C LYS A 46 -12.17 3.62 -52.94
N ASP A 47 -11.48 4.59 -53.54
CA ASP A 47 -11.22 4.61 -54.98
C ASP A 47 -10.17 3.58 -55.43
N SER A 48 -10.07 3.37 -56.74
CA SER A 48 -9.17 2.37 -57.33
C SER A 48 -7.69 2.67 -57.06
N GLU A 49 -7.31 3.95 -56.95
CA GLU A 49 -5.92 4.37 -56.73
C GLU A 49 -5.45 4.03 -55.30
N PHE A 50 -6.30 4.26 -54.30
CA PHE A 50 -6.04 3.86 -52.92
C PHE A 50 -5.88 2.34 -52.77
N LEU A 51 -6.73 1.57 -53.45
CA LEU A 51 -6.71 0.11 -53.41
C LEU A 51 -5.45 -0.47 -54.06
N GLU A 52 -4.96 0.16 -55.14
CA GLU A 52 -3.74 -0.27 -55.84
C GLU A 52 -2.48 -0.01 -55.01
N LYS A 53 -2.39 1.18 -54.40
CA LYS A 53 -1.28 1.57 -53.51
C LYS A 53 -1.16 0.65 -52.29
N ASN A 54 -2.26 0.05 -51.84
CA ASN A 54 -2.35 -0.78 -50.64
C ASN A 54 -2.56 -2.28 -50.91
N ILE A 55 -2.43 -2.74 -52.16
CA ILE A 55 -2.83 -4.10 -52.57
C ILE A 55 -2.12 -5.22 -51.80
N LYS A 56 -0.88 -4.98 -51.36
CA LYS A 56 -0.11 -5.94 -50.54
C LYS A 56 -0.71 -6.10 -49.14
N ILE A 57 -1.17 -5.01 -48.54
CA ILE A 57 -1.78 -5.00 -47.21
C ILE A 57 -3.18 -5.60 -47.27
N LEU A 58 -3.93 -5.34 -48.36
CA LEU A 58 -5.25 -5.93 -48.61
C LEU A 58 -5.19 -7.46 -48.79
N LYS A 59 -4.18 -7.99 -49.49
CA LYS A 59 -3.94 -9.44 -49.59
C LYS A 59 -3.61 -10.06 -48.24
N ASP A 60 -2.82 -9.38 -47.42
CA ASP A 60 -2.50 -9.82 -46.07
C ASP A 60 -3.72 -9.80 -45.14
N LEU A 61 -4.56 -8.77 -45.25
CA LEU A 61 -5.83 -8.66 -44.54
C LEU A 61 -6.77 -9.82 -44.92
N SER A 62 -6.95 -10.09 -46.22
CA SER A 62 -7.73 -11.24 -46.72
C SER A 62 -7.28 -12.55 -46.07
N ARG A 63 -5.96 -12.79 -46.01
CA ARG A 63 -5.40 -13.99 -45.37
C ARG A 63 -5.70 -14.08 -43.88
N GLN A 64 -5.75 -12.96 -43.16
CA GLN A 64 -6.13 -12.96 -41.74
C GLN A 64 -7.64 -13.16 -41.54
N ILE A 65 -8.47 -12.63 -42.44
CA ILE A 65 -9.92 -12.87 -42.44
C ILE A 65 -10.21 -14.36 -42.65
N SER A 66 -9.52 -15.02 -43.58
CA SER A 66 -9.67 -16.47 -43.78
C SER A 66 -9.21 -17.29 -42.57
N LYS A 67 -8.21 -16.83 -41.82
CA LYS A 67 -7.78 -17.46 -40.55
C LYS A 67 -8.78 -17.25 -39.42
N ALA A 68 -9.33 -16.04 -39.29
CA ALA A 68 -10.41 -15.75 -38.35
C ALA A 68 -11.66 -16.60 -38.66
N LYS A 69 -11.95 -16.80 -39.96
CA LYS A 69 -13.02 -17.69 -40.44
C LYS A 69 -12.80 -19.14 -40.03
N LEU A 70 -11.61 -19.69 -40.27
CA LEU A 70 -11.25 -21.05 -39.84
C LEU A 70 -11.39 -21.22 -38.34
N LEU A 71 -10.93 -20.24 -37.56
CA LEU A 71 -11.08 -20.23 -36.10
C LEU A 71 -12.55 -20.27 -35.69
N ILE A 72 -13.41 -19.41 -36.26
CA ILE A 72 -14.85 -19.40 -35.96
C ILE A 72 -15.52 -20.72 -36.36
N ILE A 73 -15.18 -21.28 -37.52
CA ILE A 73 -15.73 -22.56 -38.03
C ILE A 73 -15.29 -23.73 -37.14
N GLU A 74 -14.02 -23.81 -36.76
CA GLU A 74 -13.50 -24.80 -35.81
C GLU A 74 -14.28 -24.78 -34.50
N HIS A 75 -14.79 -23.64 -34.08
CA HIS A 75 -15.59 -23.48 -32.86
C HIS A 75 -17.08 -23.83 -33.03
N THR A 76 -17.55 -24.09 -34.26
CA THR A 76 -18.95 -24.41 -34.58
C THR A 76 -19.20 -25.89 -34.92
N GLN A 77 -18.18 -26.68 -35.26
CA GLN A 77 -18.36 -28.08 -35.65
C GLN A 77 -18.14 -29.07 -34.49
N GLU A 78 -19.09 -30.02 -34.36
CA GLU A 78 -19.08 -31.16 -33.43
C GLU A 78 -17.96 -32.14 -33.78
N LYS A 79 -17.21 -32.62 -32.76
CA LYS A 79 -16.71 -34.01 -32.68
C LYS A 79 -15.96 -34.41 -31.41
N ASN A 80 -15.52 -33.50 -30.54
CA ASN A 80 -14.97 -33.90 -29.23
C ASN A 80 -14.96 -32.76 -28.21
N TRP A 81 -15.99 -32.68 -27.37
CA TRP A 81 -16.28 -31.48 -26.57
C TRP A 81 -15.50 -31.39 -25.24
N ILE A 82 -15.02 -32.50 -24.68
CA ILE A 82 -14.22 -32.51 -23.42
C ILE A 82 -12.83 -31.90 -23.65
N ASN A 83 -12.13 -32.34 -24.70
CA ASN A 83 -10.86 -31.69 -25.12
C ASN A 83 -11.08 -30.22 -25.47
N LYS A 84 -12.25 -29.88 -26.02
CA LYS A 84 -12.61 -28.50 -26.36
C LYS A 84 -12.93 -27.65 -25.13
N ILE A 85 -13.49 -28.16 -24.03
CA ILE A 85 -13.65 -27.36 -22.80
C ILE A 85 -12.30 -26.97 -22.20
N VAL A 86 -11.33 -27.90 -22.23
CA VAL A 86 -9.94 -27.65 -21.84
C VAL A 86 -9.28 -26.64 -22.79
N GLN A 87 -9.51 -26.75 -24.10
CA GLN A 87 -8.96 -25.85 -25.12
C GLN A 87 -9.62 -24.44 -25.11
N LEU A 88 -10.94 -24.36 -24.92
CA LEU A 88 -11.75 -23.14 -24.92
C LEU A 88 -11.53 -22.26 -23.69
N THR A 89 -11.15 -22.86 -22.56
CA THR A 89 -10.70 -22.12 -21.36
C THR A 89 -9.29 -21.56 -21.53
N THR A 90 -8.45 -22.17 -22.37
CA THR A 90 -7.12 -21.65 -22.76
C THR A 90 -7.15 -20.68 -23.96
N ASP A 91 -8.19 -20.71 -24.81
CA ASP A 91 -8.27 -19.96 -26.08
C ASP A 91 -8.70 -18.48 -25.98
N LYS A 92 -8.94 -17.94 -24.77
CA LYS A 92 -9.14 -16.48 -24.57
C LYS A 92 -8.05 -15.66 -25.29
N LYS A 93 -6.81 -16.15 -25.23
CA LYS A 93 -5.61 -15.53 -25.81
C LYS A 93 -5.54 -15.62 -27.34
N VAL A 94 -6.20 -16.61 -27.96
CA VAL A 94 -6.17 -16.81 -29.43
C VAL A 94 -7.09 -15.81 -30.14
N PHE A 95 -8.29 -15.56 -29.59
CA PHE A 95 -9.18 -14.51 -30.09
C PHE A 95 -8.62 -13.11 -29.85
N GLU A 96 -7.94 -12.87 -28.72
CA GLU A 96 -7.21 -11.62 -28.46
C GLU A 96 -6.05 -11.41 -29.45
N ARG A 97 -5.25 -12.44 -29.73
CA ARG A 97 -4.17 -12.43 -30.75
C ARG A 97 -4.70 -12.14 -32.16
N GLN A 98 -5.80 -12.78 -32.56
CA GLN A 98 -6.42 -12.52 -33.87
C GLN A 98 -6.99 -11.09 -33.96
N ASN A 99 -7.59 -10.57 -32.89
CA ASN A 99 -8.05 -9.19 -32.82
C ASN A 99 -6.90 -8.18 -32.94
N ALA A 100 -5.79 -8.39 -32.22
CA ALA A 100 -4.61 -7.53 -32.28
C ALA A 100 -3.95 -7.53 -33.68
N LEU A 101 -3.90 -8.69 -34.35
CA LEU A 101 -3.37 -8.83 -35.71
C LEU A 101 -4.26 -8.15 -36.75
N LEU A 102 -5.59 -8.30 -36.66
CA LEU A 102 -6.54 -7.59 -37.52
C LEU A 102 -6.40 -6.07 -37.33
N PHE A 103 -6.34 -5.59 -36.07
CA PHE A 103 -6.15 -4.18 -35.74
C PHE A 103 -4.85 -3.59 -36.30
N ARG A 104 -3.72 -4.29 -36.14
CA ARG A 104 -2.41 -3.88 -36.67
C ARG A 104 -2.42 -3.74 -38.20
N ARG A 105 -3.13 -4.61 -38.92
CA ARG A 105 -3.19 -4.54 -40.39
C ARG A 105 -4.09 -3.41 -40.88
N ILE A 106 -5.14 -3.08 -40.11
CA ILE A 106 -6.03 -1.94 -40.37
C ILE A 106 -5.31 -0.61 -40.09
N MET A 107 -4.55 -0.51 -38.99
CA MET A 107 -3.74 0.69 -38.69
C MET A 107 -2.68 0.96 -39.77
N ASN A 108 -2.14 -0.08 -40.41
CA ASN A 108 -1.17 0.06 -41.50
C ASN A 108 -1.81 0.42 -42.86
N LEU A 109 -3.15 0.34 -43.00
CA LEU A 109 -3.85 0.79 -44.21
C LEU A 109 -4.02 2.32 -44.27
N ASP A 110 -3.57 3.06 -43.25
CA ASP A 110 -3.71 4.52 -43.12
C ASP A 110 -5.16 5.00 -43.37
N LEU A 111 -6.13 4.18 -42.94
CA LEU A 111 -7.53 4.49 -43.03
C LEU A 111 -7.95 5.29 -41.80
N THR A 112 -8.70 6.36 -42.02
CA THR A 112 -9.48 7.16 -41.06
C THR A 112 -10.52 6.35 -40.25
N LEU A 113 -10.36 5.03 -40.15
CA LEU A 113 -11.22 4.12 -39.38
C LEU A 113 -10.87 4.06 -37.90
N SER A 114 -9.75 4.67 -37.49
CA SER A 114 -9.41 4.76 -36.07
C SER A 114 -10.54 5.42 -35.28
N GLU A 115 -11.31 6.37 -35.85
CA GLU A 115 -12.40 7.13 -35.22
C GLU A 115 -13.67 6.34 -34.91
N GLU A 116 -13.97 5.30 -35.67
CA GLU A 116 -15.19 4.53 -35.50
C GLU A 116 -14.94 3.19 -34.79
N TRP A 117 -13.73 2.64 -34.89
CA TRP A 117 -13.32 1.40 -34.22
C TRP A 117 -13.52 1.45 -32.69
N GLY A 118 -13.34 2.62 -32.08
CA GLY A 118 -13.56 2.86 -30.65
C GLY A 118 -15.01 3.19 -30.25
N LYS A 119 -15.95 3.27 -31.20
CA LYS A 119 -17.37 3.54 -30.94
C LYS A 119 -18.21 2.26 -30.75
N LEU A 120 -17.66 1.08 -31.06
CA LEU A 120 -18.33 -0.19 -30.79
C LEU A 120 -18.45 -0.39 -29.26
N PRO A 121 -19.65 -0.68 -28.72
CA PRO A 121 -19.89 -0.69 -27.29
C PRO A 121 -19.01 -1.72 -26.57
N ILE A 122 -18.25 -1.25 -25.58
CA ILE A 122 -17.52 -2.09 -24.63
C ILE A 122 -18.46 -2.30 -23.45
N ASP A 123 -19.35 -3.28 -23.54
CA ASP A 123 -20.18 -3.64 -22.39
C ASP A 123 -19.35 -4.54 -21.45
N ASN A 124 -18.83 -3.92 -20.38
CA ASN A 124 -18.04 -4.58 -19.34
C ASN A 124 -18.87 -5.42 -18.35
N THR A 125 -20.16 -5.65 -18.63
CA THR A 125 -21.08 -6.36 -17.74
C THR A 125 -21.08 -7.89 -17.89
N ASP A 126 -20.51 -8.44 -18.98
CA ASP A 126 -20.72 -9.86 -19.35
C ASP A 126 -19.59 -10.85 -18.97
N GLU A 127 -18.40 -10.40 -18.54
CA GLU A 127 -17.33 -11.34 -18.15
C GLU A 127 -17.70 -12.23 -16.94
N LYS A 128 -18.67 -11.80 -16.13
CA LYS A 128 -19.18 -12.56 -14.98
C LYS A 128 -20.19 -13.65 -15.37
N TYR A 129 -20.81 -13.54 -16.54
CA TYR A 129 -21.88 -14.45 -16.99
C TYR A 129 -21.35 -15.73 -17.63
N ASP A 130 -20.26 -15.69 -18.40
CA ASP A 130 -19.73 -16.90 -19.06
C ASP A 130 -19.20 -17.95 -18.07
N PHE A 131 -18.46 -17.51 -17.04
CA PHE A 131 -17.94 -18.42 -16.01
C PHE A 131 -19.07 -18.99 -15.14
N LEU A 132 -20.03 -18.15 -14.77
CA LEU A 132 -21.16 -18.55 -13.94
C LEU A 132 -22.15 -19.44 -14.71
N PHE A 133 -22.31 -19.22 -16.02
CA PHE A 133 -23.12 -20.05 -16.92
C PHE A 133 -22.48 -21.44 -17.12
N VAL A 134 -21.18 -21.51 -17.44
CA VAL A 134 -20.46 -22.79 -17.56
C VAL A 134 -20.48 -23.54 -16.23
N LYS A 135 -20.25 -22.86 -15.11
CA LYS A 135 -20.37 -23.44 -13.77
C LYS A 135 -21.78 -23.98 -13.49
N ASN A 136 -22.83 -23.20 -13.74
CA ASN A 136 -24.21 -23.61 -13.49
C ASN A 136 -24.68 -24.74 -14.43
N TYR A 137 -24.28 -24.74 -15.69
CA TYR A 137 -24.61 -25.78 -16.67
C TYR A 137 -23.95 -27.12 -16.29
N VAL A 138 -22.68 -27.09 -15.89
CA VAL A 138 -21.92 -28.26 -15.43
C VAL A 138 -22.44 -28.78 -14.08
N GLU A 139 -22.74 -27.88 -13.12
CA GLU A 139 -23.34 -28.26 -11.84
C GLU A 139 -24.73 -28.91 -12.02
N ASN A 140 -25.51 -28.50 -13.01
CA ASN A 140 -26.80 -29.12 -13.33
C ASN A 140 -26.66 -30.48 -14.02
N LEU A 141 -25.63 -30.67 -14.85
CA LEU A 141 -25.28 -31.96 -15.47
C LEU A 141 -24.85 -33.01 -14.44
N LEU A 142 -24.09 -32.59 -13.41
CA LEU A 142 -23.60 -33.47 -12.33
C LEU A 142 -24.69 -33.83 -11.31
N LYS A 143 -25.71 -32.98 -11.12
CA LYS A 143 -26.81 -33.21 -10.17
C LYS A 143 -27.90 -34.15 -10.68
N ASN A 144 -27.94 -34.47 -11.99
CA ASN A 144 -29.02 -35.23 -12.60
C ASN A 144 -28.51 -36.51 -13.29
N GLU A 145 -28.58 -37.64 -12.56
CA GLU A 145 -28.10 -38.96 -13.00
C GLU A 145 -28.65 -39.41 -14.37
N LYS A 146 -29.88 -39.02 -14.72
CA LYS A 146 -30.49 -39.35 -16.03
C LYS A 146 -29.83 -38.65 -17.21
N TYR A 147 -29.30 -37.44 -17.02
CA TYR A 147 -28.58 -36.69 -18.06
C TYR A 147 -27.16 -37.22 -18.25
N TYR A 148 -26.50 -37.64 -17.16
CA TYR A 148 -25.19 -38.29 -17.20
C TYR A 148 -25.23 -39.67 -17.86
N GLN A 149 -26.25 -40.50 -17.55
CA GLN A 149 -26.46 -41.82 -18.18
C GLN A 149 -26.68 -41.73 -19.69
N LYS A 150 -27.59 -40.85 -20.16
CA LYS A 150 -27.79 -40.59 -21.60
C LYS A 150 -26.53 -40.09 -22.31
N PHE A 151 -25.65 -39.41 -21.59
CA PHE A 151 -24.41 -38.89 -22.13
C PHE A 151 -23.34 -39.99 -22.26
N TYR A 152 -23.21 -40.85 -21.24
CA TYR A 152 -22.32 -42.02 -21.26
C TYR A 152 -22.68 -42.99 -22.41
N GLU A 153 -23.97 -43.24 -22.63
CA GLU A 153 -24.46 -44.05 -23.76
C GLU A 153 -24.10 -43.43 -25.13
N LYS A 154 -24.04 -42.10 -25.25
CA LYS A 154 -23.70 -41.41 -26.49
C LYS A 154 -22.18 -41.40 -26.76
N TYR A 155 -21.37 -41.39 -25.71
CA TYR A 155 -19.90 -41.45 -25.75
C TYR A 155 -19.38 -42.83 -26.17
N GLN A 156 -20.01 -43.92 -25.70
CA GLN A 156 -19.68 -45.27 -26.18
C GLN A 156 -20.02 -45.50 -27.66
N ASN A 157 -21.00 -44.78 -28.19
CA ASN A 157 -21.46 -44.92 -29.58
C ASN A 157 -20.65 -44.10 -30.61
N SER A 158 -19.67 -43.29 -30.19
CA SER A 158 -18.75 -42.60 -31.11
C SER A 158 -17.46 -43.42 -31.25
N GLU A 159 -17.25 -44.04 -32.42
CA GLU A 159 -16.08 -44.87 -32.72
C GLU A 159 -14.75 -44.13 -32.50
N ALA A 160 -14.13 -44.36 -31.34
CA ALA A 160 -12.72 -44.12 -31.09
C ALA A 160 -12.23 -45.16 -30.07
N GLN A 161 -11.64 -46.24 -30.57
CA GLN A 161 -10.98 -47.26 -29.76
C GLN A 161 -9.79 -46.64 -28.99
N SER A 162 -9.80 -46.78 -27.66
CA SER A 162 -8.78 -47.53 -26.89
C SER A 162 -8.73 -47.06 -25.44
N LYS A 163 -9.61 -47.63 -24.62
CA LYS A 163 -9.40 -48.07 -23.23
C LYS A 163 -10.78 -48.30 -22.63
N ASP A 164 -10.98 -49.49 -22.07
CA ASP A 164 -12.15 -49.81 -21.25
C ASP A 164 -12.15 -48.90 -20.01
N ILE A 165 -12.76 -47.71 -20.14
CA ILE A 165 -13.01 -46.80 -19.04
C ILE A 165 -14.47 -47.00 -18.66
N ASP A 166 -14.72 -47.53 -17.47
CA ASP A 166 -16.07 -47.70 -16.95
C ASP A 166 -16.69 -46.35 -16.54
N ALA A 167 -18.02 -46.30 -16.44
CA ALA A 167 -18.77 -45.08 -16.13
C ALA A 167 -18.32 -44.37 -14.83
N PRO A 168 -17.90 -45.08 -13.76
CA PRO A 168 -17.30 -44.47 -12.58
C PRO A 168 -15.94 -43.82 -12.85
N THR A 169 -15.04 -44.47 -13.59
CA THR A 169 -13.70 -43.93 -13.87
C THR A 169 -13.78 -42.71 -14.79
N LEU A 170 -14.68 -42.70 -15.78
CA LEU A 170 -14.92 -41.52 -16.62
C LEU A 170 -15.47 -40.35 -15.79
N LYS A 171 -16.29 -40.64 -14.77
CA LYS A 171 -16.83 -39.62 -13.86
C LYS A 171 -15.71 -38.98 -13.03
N GLU A 172 -14.83 -39.81 -12.48
CA GLU A 172 -13.68 -39.34 -11.68
C GLU A 172 -12.69 -38.54 -12.53
N ASP A 173 -12.41 -38.94 -13.77
CA ASP A 173 -11.53 -38.22 -14.69
C ASP A 173 -12.10 -36.84 -15.08
N ILE A 174 -13.42 -36.75 -15.32
CA ILE A 174 -14.11 -35.49 -15.58
C ILE A 174 -14.07 -34.59 -14.33
N GLU A 175 -14.35 -35.13 -13.14
CA GLU A 175 -14.30 -34.38 -11.88
C GLU A 175 -12.87 -33.97 -11.48
N SER A 176 -11.86 -34.74 -11.86
CA SER A 176 -10.44 -34.44 -11.67
C SER A 176 -9.97 -33.32 -12.60
N THR A 177 -10.26 -33.43 -13.90
CA THR A 177 -9.94 -32.40 -14.91
C THR A 177 -10.65 -31.08 -14.59
N LEU A 178 -11.87 -31.12 -14.08
CA LEU A 178 -12.60 -29.92 -13.65
C LEU A 178 -12.04 -29.31 -12.36
N ARG A 179 -11.53 -30.13 -11.41
CA ARG A 179 -10.78 -29.63 -10.26
C ARG A 179 -9.50 -28.91 -10.68
N ASP A 180 -8.76 -29.46 -11.65
CA ASP A 180 -7.56 -28.83 -12.21
C ASP A 180 -7.87 -27.51 -12.94
N ILE A 181 -9.03 -27.40 -13.62
CA ILE A 181 -9.52 -26.16 -14.24
C ILE A 181 -9.96 -25.13 -13.18
N ILE A 182 -10.52 -25.57 -12.06
CA ILE A 182 -10.95 -24.69 -10.95
C ILE A 182 -9.74 -24.19 -10.13
N ASP A 183 -8.68 -24.99 -10.01
CA ASP A 183 -7.47 -24.67 -9.23
C ASP A 183 -6.32 -24.01 -10.04
N LEU A 184 -6.48 -23.81 -11.35
CA LEU A 184 -5.55 -23.11 -12.27
C LEU A 184 -4.07 -23.08 -11.84
N ARG A 185 -3.37 -24.21 -11.98
CA ARG A 185 -1.94 -24.19 -12.34
C ARG A 185 -1.83 -24.15 -13.88
N PRO A 186 -1.10 -23.21 -14.50
CA PRO A 186 -0.74 -23.29 -15.90
C PRO A 186 0.13 -24.54 -16.13
N LYS A 187 -0.32 -25.43 -16.99
CA LYS A 187 0.49 -26.52 -17.54
C LYS A 187 1.62 -25.95 -18.41
N ASP A 188 2.72 -26.70 -18.46
CA ASP A 188 4.03 -26.37 -19.03
C ASP A 188 4.11 -26.19 -20.57
N ASP A 189 2.99 -26.15 -21.29
CA ASP A 189 2.95 -26.19 -22.76
C ASP A 189 3.02 -24.82 -23.47
N LEU A 190 3.48 -23.75 -22.80
CA LEU A 190 3.49 -22.37 -23.32
C LEU A 190 4.87 -21.88 -23.83
N LYS A 191 5.79 -22.79 -24.18
CA LYS A 191 7.20 -22.46 -24.48
C LYS A 191 7.53 -22.00 -25.91
N ASP A 192 6.63 -22.08 -26.88
CA ASP A 192 7.09 -22.10 -28.28
C ASP A 192 7.38 -20.75 -28.97
N ASP A 193 7.00 -19.59 -28.42
CA ASP A 193 7.26 -18.26 -29.05
C ASP A 193 8.09 -17.27 -28.19
N MET A 194 8.42 -17.62 -26.94
CA MET A 194 9.12 -16.71 -26.02
C MET A 194 10.59 -17.10 -25.89
N LYS A 195 11.51 -16.16 -26.16
CA LYS A 195 12.95 -16.43 -26.04
C LYS A 195 13.33 -16.62 -24.57
N LEU A 196 13.74 -17.84 -24.23
CA LEU A 196 14.18 -18.24 -22.90
C LEU A 196 15.70 -18.19 -22.85
N PHE A 197 16.23 -17.55 -21.82
CA PHE A 197 17.67 -17.48 -21.54
C PHE A 197 17.94 -18.02 -20.14
N LYS A 198 19.14 -18.55 -19.90
CA LYS A 198 19.61 -18.79 -18.52
C LYS A 198 20.10 -17.49 -17.91
N PHE A 199 19.90 -17.31 -16.61
CA PHE A 199 20.42 -16.14 -15.91
C PHE A 199 21.94 -16.01 -16.03
N SER A 200 22.65 -17.15 -16.10
CA SER A 200 24.10 -17.20 -16.33
C SER A 200 24.56 -16.67 -17.70
N GLU A 201 23.66 -16.52 -18.67
CA GLU A 201 23.98 -15.95 -19.99
C GLU A 201 24.06 -14.42 -19.95
N LEU A 202 23.57 -13.78 -18.88
CA LEU A 202 23.66 -12.34 -18.65
C LEU A 202 25.02 -12.00 -18.04
N GLN A 203 25.89 -11.38 -18.83
CA GLN A 203 27.24 -11.02 -18.43
C GLN A 203 27.33 -9.53 -18.04
N ASN A 204 28.30 -9.20 -17.19
CA ASN A 204 28.65 -7.82 -16.82
C ASN A 204 27.46 -6.94 -16.34
N PRO A 205 26.67 -7.39 -15.35
CA PRO A 205 25.52 -6.62 -14.87
C PRO A 205 25.97 -5.29 -14.26
N SER A 206 25.51 -4.18 -14.84
CA SER A 206 25.74 -2.83 -14.32
C SER A 206 24.40 -2.22 -13.86
N PRO A 207 24.26 -1.81 -12.60
CA PRO A 207 22.99 -1.29 -12.09
C PRO A 207 22.62 0.05 -12.77
N ILE A 208 21.35 0.18 -13.17
CA ILE A 208 20.82 1.41 -13.80
C ILE A 208 19.88 2.15 -12.83
N LEU A 209 18.90 1.44 -12.29
CA LEU A 209 17.84 1.98 -11.44
C LEU A 209 17.29 0.87 -10.54
N ALA A 210 16.83 1.20 -9.34
CA ALA A 210 16.00 0.31 -8.54
C ALA A 210 14.88 1.11 -7.87
N ASN A 211 13.67 0.58 -7.85
CA ASN A 211 12.55 1.10 -7.06
C ASN A 211 12.13 0.07 -5.99
N ASN A 212 11.01 0.23 -5.29
CA ASN A 212 10.62 -0.71 -4.22
C ASN A 212 10.16 -2.10 -4.73
N THR A 213 9.98 -2.25 -6.05
CA THR A 213 9.41 -3.45 -6.68
C THR A 213 10.36 -4.13 -7.65
N TRP A 214 11.15 -3.35 -8.39
CA TRP A 214 11.99 -3.79 -9.50
C TRP A 214 13.39 -3.18 -9.44
N LYS A 215 14.38 -3.96 -9.83
CA LYS A 215 15.76 -3.55 -10.11
C LYS A 215 16.02 -3.68 -11.60
N TYR A 216 16.63 -2.65 -12.18
CA TYR A 216 17.03 -2.57 -13.58
C TYR A 216 18.55 -2.55 -13.68
N SER A 217 19.12 -3.40 -14.52
CA SER A 217 20.57 -3.45 -14.79
C SER A 217 20.81 -3.57 -16.29
N SER A 218 21.88 -2.98 -16.84
CA SER A 218 22.37 -3.34 -18.17
C SER A 218 23.22 -4.60 -18.07
N CYS A 219 23.06 -5.50 -19.03
CA CYS A 219 23.84 -6.72 -19.15
C CYS A 219 24.26 -6.92 -20.61
N GLN A 220 25.32 -7.70 -20.82
CA GLN A 220 25.69 -8.24 -22.11
C GLN A 220 25.05 -9.61 -22.30
N LEU A 221 24.35 -9.80 -23.42
CA LEU A 221 23.72 -11.06 -23.81
C LEU A 221 24.02 -11.31 -25.29
N ASN A 222 24.85 -12.32 -25.59
CA ASN A 222 25.32 -12.63 -26.94
C ASN A 222 25.90 -11.41 -27.67
N GLU A 223 26.84 -10.70 -27.03
CA GLU A 223 27.52 -9.49 -27.56
C GLU A 223 26.60 -8.28 -27.78
N LYS A 224 25.34 -8.37 -27.35
CA LYS A 224 24.37 -7.27 -27.38
C LYS A 224 24.10 -6.75 -25.98
N GLU A 225 24.08 -5.42 -25.83
CA GLU A 225 23.63 -4.77 -24.60
C GLU A 225 22.11 -4.90 -24.45
N VAL A 226 21.65 -5.36 -23.31
CA VAL A 226 20.23 -5.54 -22.97
C VAL A 226 19.94 -4.99 -21.58
N ILE A 227 18.68 -4.64 -21.33
CA ILE A 227 18.23 -4.17 -20.02
C ILE A 227 17.49 -5.31 -19.31
N VAL A 228 17.86 -5.58 -18.07
CA VAL A 228 17.31 -6.67 -17.27
C VAL A 228 16.51 -6.08 -16.11
N LYS A 229 15.21 -6.34 -16.10
CA LYS A 229 14.27 -5.96 -15.02
C LYS A 229 14.03 -7.18 -14.12
N GLN A 230 14.40 -7.06 -12.85
CA GLN A 230 14.34 -8.13 -11.84
C GLN A 230 13.46 -7.71 -10.66
N PRO A 231 12.61 -8.60 -10.10
CA PRO A 231 11.83 -8.28 -8.91
C PRO A 231 12.72 -8.31 -7.66
N ILE A 232 12.54 -7.35 -6.74
CA ILE A 232 13.36 -7.26 -5.52
C ILE A 232 12.93 -8.29 -4.46
N ASN A 233 11.65 -8.68 -4.43
CA ASN A 233 11.11 -9.70 -3.51
C ASN A 233 10.86 -11.03 -4.23
N LYS A 234 11.60 -12.09 -3.81
CA LYS A 234 11.70 -13.41 -4.47
C LYS A 234 10.45 -14.32 -4.37
N LYS A 235 9.25 -13.80 -4.07
CA LYS A 235 8.03 -14.61 -3.86
C LYS A 235 6.93 -14.29 -4.88
N ASN A 236 7.01 -14.90 -6.07
CA ASN A 236 5.90 -15.56 -6.80
C ASN A 236 6.24 -15.77 -8.28
N ARG A 237 6.50 -17.01 -8.69
CA ARG A 237 6.90 -17.38 -10.06
C ARG A 237 5.75 -17.47 -11.09
N MET A 238 4.49 -17.28 -10.69
CA MET A 238 3.31 -17.57 -11.53
C MET A 238 2.72 -16.32 -12.20
N ASP A 239 2.54 -15.22 -11.46
CA ASP A 239 1.98 -13.97 -11.97
C ASP A 239 2.96 -13.31 -12.98
N ASP A 240 4.26 -13.38 -12.67
CA ASP A 240 5.36 -12.92 -13.51
C ASP A 240 5.35 -13.58 -14.92
N LYS A 241 5.00 -14.87 -15.02
CA LYS A 241 4.87 -15.57 -16.30
C LYS A 241 3.72 -15.04 -17.16
N ILE A 242 2.62 -14.64 -16.53
CA ILE A 242 1.46 -14.05 -17.22
C ILE A 242 1.82 -12.64 -17.72
N GLU A 243 2.56 -11.88 -16.91
CA GLU A 243 3.09 -10.56 -17.27
C GLU A 243 4.02 -10.65 -18.49
N ALA A 244 5.06 -11.49 -18.45
CA ALA A 244 5.96 -11.69 -19.60
C ALA A 244 5.21 -12.11 -20.87
N PHE A 245 4.24 -13.00 -20.75
CA PHE A 245 3.47 -13.45 -21.89
C PHE A 245 2.73 -12.30 -22.57
N ARG A 246 2.08 -11.41 -21.80
CA ARG A 246 1.36 -10.26 -22.37
C ARG A 246 2.31 -9.20 -22.93
N LEU A 247 3.46 -9.00 -22.30
CA LEU A 247 4.52 -8.11 -22.80
C LEU A 247 5.14 -8.60 -24.11
N ASN A 248 5.24 -9.93 -24.31
CA ASN A 248 5.85 -10.54 -25.51
C ASN A 248 5.14 -10.18 -26.83
N TYR A 249 3.88 -9.74 -26.78
CA TYR A 249 3.10 -9.42 -27.97
C TYR A 249 2.89 -7.92 -28.18
N LEU A 250 3.52 -7.07 -27.37
CA LEU A 250 3.44 -5.62 -27.52
C LEU A 250 4.49 -5.15 -28.51
N GLU A 251 4.04 -4.43 -29.54
CA GLU A 251 4.89 -3.82 -30.55
C GLU A 251 4.38 -2.40 -30.86
N HIS A 252 5.05 -1.40 -30.26
CA HIS A 252 4.77 0.01 -30.50
C HIS A 252 6.05 0.83 -30.31
N PRO A 253 6.33 1.87 -31.14
CA PRO A 253 7.56 2.66 -31.05
C PRO A 253 7.78 3.33 -29.68
N ASN A 254 6.70 3.65 -28.96
CA ASN A 254 6.75 4.28 -27.63
C ASN A 254 6.49 3.32 -26.45
N VAL A 255 6.55 2.00 -26.67
CA VAL A 255 6.37 0.98 -25.62
C VAL A 255 7.54 0.01 -25.69
N LEU A 256 8.20 -0.25 -24.56
CA LEU A 256 9.43 -1.04 -24.54
C LEU A 256 9.14 -2.52 -24.88
N PRO A 257 9.71 -3.08 -25.97
CA PRO A 257 9.46 -4.47 -26.34
C PRO A 257 10.22 -5.44 -25.44
N LEU A 258 9.58 -6.56 -25.11
CA LEU A 258 10.21 -7.68 -24.42
C LEU A 258 11.13 -8.43 -25.39
N TYR A 259 12.41 -8.57 -25.04
CA TYR A 259 13.38 -9.35 -25.82
C TYR A 259 13.35 -10.84 -25.48
N GLY A 260 13.10 -11.15 -24.20
CA GLY A 260 13.02 -12.51 -23.67
C GLY A 260 13.00 -12.51 -22.16
N VAL A 261 13.23 -13.66 -21.55
CA VAL A 261 13.10 -13.85 -20.10
C VAL A 261 14.05 -14.92 -19.59
N THR A 262 14.46 -14.79 -18.32
CA THR A 262 15.23 -15.83 -17.61
C THR A 262 14.33 -16.70 -16.74
N PHE A 263 14.59 -18.01 -16.69
CA PHE A 263 13.67 -18.98 -16.06
C PHE A 263 14.30 -19.95 -15.05
N ASP A 264 15.60 -19.87 -14.80
CA ASP A 264 16.36 -20.82 -14.00
C ASP A 264 16.42 -20.43 -12.51
N THR A 265 17.30 -19.51 -12.12
CA THR A 265 17.61 -19.17 -10.73
C THR A 265 16.96 -17.86 -10.30
N GLU A 266 16.99 -16.85 -11.16
CA GLU A 266 16.32 -15.55 -10.95
C GLU A 266 15.44 -15.23 -12.16
N TYR A 267 14.13 -15.08 -11.93
CA TYR A 267 13.21 -14.65 -12.98
C TYR A 267 13.47 -13.17 -13.30
N SER A 268 13.75 -12.88 -14.57
CA SER A 268 14.04 -11.53 -15.04
C SER A 268 13.43 -11.30 -16.42
N LEU A 269 12.91 -10.09 -16.65
CA LEU A 269 12.49 -9.64 -17.97
C LEU A 269 13.71 -9.05 -18.68
N ILE A 270 14.02 -9.55 -19.87
CA ILE A 270 15.08 -9.02 -20.73
C ILE A 270 14.40 -8.10 -21.75
N LEU A 271 14.79 -6.84 -21.77
CA LEU A 271 14.19 -5.76 -22.54
C LEU A 271 15.19 -5.30 -23.61
N ASN A 272 14.69 -5.04 -24.81
CA ASN A 272 15.51 -4.57 -25.91
C ASN A 272 15.54 -3.03 -25.88
N LEU A 273 16.67 -2.44 -25.48
CA LEU A 273 16.85 -0.99 -25.48
C LEU A 273 18.24 -0.64 -26.00
N ASP A 274 18.29 0.20 -27.02
CA ASP A 274 19.51 0.83 -27.47
C ASP A 274 19.70 2.14 -26.67
N ASN A 275 20.82 2.28 -25.95
CA ASN A 275 21.36 3.55 -25.41
C ASN A 275 20.32 4.64 -25.04
N GLY A 276 19.70 4.55 -23.84
CA GLY A 276 18.71 5.53 -23.37
C GLY A 276 19.01 6.19 -22.03
N ILE A 277 18.35 7.32 -21.73
CA ILE A 277 18.36 8.00 -20.43
C ILE A 277 16.95 8.10 -19.85
N SER A 278 16.78 7.94 -18.53
CA SER A 278 15.46 8.11 -17.89
C SER A 278 14.99 9.57 -17.97
N LEU A 279 13.70 9.80 -18.19
CA LEU A 279 13.11 11.15 -18.25
C LEU A 279 13.30 11.93 -16.94
N THR A 280 13.34 11.25 -15.79
CA THR A 280 13.66 11.86 -14.49
C THR A 280 14.96 12.64 -14.51
N LYS A 281 16.03 12.06 -15.08
CA LYS A 281 17.36 12.70 -15.16
C LYS A 281 17.35 13.95 -16.04
N LEU A 282 16.48 14.00 -17.05
CA LEU A 282 16.30 15.19 -17.87
C LEU A 282 15.63 16.31 -17.06
N ILE A 283 14.52 16.01 -16.38
CA ILE A 283 13.75 16.97 -15.59
C ILE A 283 14.55 17.50 -14.40
N ASP A 284 15.35 16.66 -13.74
CA ASP A 284 16.09 17.02 -12.51
C ASP A 284 17.39 17.79 -12.79
N SER A 285 17.83 17.87 -14.05
CA SER A 285 19.07 18.59 -14.40
C SER A 285 18.87 20.10 -14.39
N GLN A 286 19.73 20.85 -13.66
CA GLN A 286 19.70 22.32 -13.64
C GLN A 286 20.03 22.96 -15.01
N ASN A 287 20.44 22.16 -16.00
CA ASN A 287 20.74 22.55 -17.38
C ASN A 287 19.61 22.14 -18.36
N TYR A 288 18.36 22.30 -17.94
CA TYR A 288 17.18 22.02 -18.75
C TYR A 288 17.13 22.94 -20.00
N SER A 289 17.43 22.40 -21.20
CA SER A 289 17.49 23.19 -22.45
C SER A 289 16.78 22.58 -23.66
N LEU A 290 15.74 21.76 -23.45
CA LEU A 290 14.89 21.30 -24.56
C LEU A 290 13.89 22.39 -24.97
N LYS A 291 13.63 22.48 -26.28
CA LYS A 291 12.62 23.41 -26.81
C LYS A 291 11.23 22.95 -26.44
N PHE A 292 10.35 23.92 -26.24
CA PHE A 292 8.93 23.67 -25.97
C PHE A 292 8.26 22.76 -27.01
N SER A 293 8.60 22.91 -28.30
CA SER A 293 8.13 22.05 -29.38
C SER A 293 8.55 20.58 -29.19
N THR A 294 9.80 20.32 -28.83
CA THR A 294 10.30 18.98 -28.54
C THR A 294 9.58 18.37 -27.33
N LEU A 295 9.30 19.16 -26.28
CA LEU A 295 8.55 18.69 -25.11
C LEU A 295 7.11 18.30 -25.44
N LEU A 296 6.43 19.07 -26.30
CA LEU A 296 5.10 18.73 -26.80
C LEU A 296 5.12 17.43 -27.63
N GLN A 297 6.16 17.24 -28.45
CA GLN A 297 6.34 15.99 -29.23
C GLN A 297 6.61 14.78 -28.32
N ILE A 298 7.40 14.95 -27.25
CA ILE A 298 7.61 13.89 -26.26
C ILE A 298 6.28 13.56 -25.56
N GLY A 299 5.52 14.56 -25.11
CA GLY A 299 4.21 14.36 -24.49
C GLY A 299 3.21 13.66 -25.41
N LEU A 300 3.17 14.04 -26.69
CA LEU A 300 2.34 13.40 -27.71
C LEU A 300 2.71 11.92 -27.89
N GLN A 301 3.99 11.61 -28.04
CA GLN A 301 4.48 10.24 -28.21
C GLN A 301 4.21 9.35 -26.98
N ILE A 302 4.34 9.89 -25.76
CA ILE A 302 3.94 9.19 -24.53
C ILE A 302 2.43 8.89 -24.56
N ALA A 303 1.60 9.86 -24.94
CA ALA A 303 0.15 9.67 -25.06
C ALA A 303 -0.21 8.61 -26.11
N GLU A 304 0.49 8.56 -27.25
CA GLU A 304 0.33 7.53 -28.29
C GLU A 304 0.68 6.13 -27.76
N GLY A 305 1.78 5.98 -27.02
CA GLY A 305 2.13 4.73 -26.35
C GLY A 305 1.11 4.29 -25.30
N MET A 306 0.60 5.21 -24.49
CA MET A 306 -0.44 4.91 -23.50
C MET A 306 -1.77 4.54 -24.14
N ASN A 307 -2.16 5.21 -25.23
CA ASN A 307 -3.34 4.85 -26.00
C ASN A 307 -3.23 3.43 -26.58
N TYR A 308 -2.05 3.06 -27.09
CA TYR A 308 -1.80 1.69 -27.56
C TYR A 308 -1.97 0.66 -26.43
N LEU A 309 -1.43 0.91 -25.24
CA LEU A 309 -1.59 0.03 -24.08
C LEU A 309 -3.06 -0.11 -23.67
N HIS A 310 -3.79 1.01 -23.56
CA HIS A 310 -5.21 1.01 -23.21
C HIS A 310 -6.07 0.26 -24.23
N CYS A 311 -5.78 0.38 -25.53
CA CYS A 311 -6.43 -0.39 -26.59
C CYS A 311 -6.17 -1.89 -26.53
N ASN A 312 -5.11 -2.32 -25.82
CA ASN A 312 -4.79 -3.73 -25.55
C ASN A 312 -5.24 -4.16 -24.14
N ASP A 313 -6.13 -3.39 -23.49
CA ASP A 313 -6.61 -3.61 -22.12
C ASP A 313 -5.49 -3.68 -21.06
N ILE A 314 -4.41 -2.93 -21.28
CA ILE A 314 -3.28 -2.80 -20.37
C ILE A 314 -3.25 -1.37 -19.84
N TYR A 315 -3.30 -1.22 -18.52
CA TYR A 315 -3.02 0.03 -17.83
C TYR A 315 -1.65 -0.06 -17.14
N CYS A 316 -0.93 1.05 -17.05
CA CYS A 316 0.39 1.10 -16.41
C CYS A 316 0.30 1.15 -14.88
N GLY A 317 -0.81 1.67 -14.36
CA GLY A 317 -1.07 1.81 -12.93
C GLY A 317 -0.50 3.10 -12.35
N LEU A 318 0.72 3.50 -12.73
CA LEU A 318 1.29 4.78 -12.32
C LEU A 318 2.38 5.23 -13.31
N ILE A 319 2.02 6.08 -14.27
CA ILE A 319 3.01 6.64 -15.19
C ILE A 319 3.70 7.85 -14.55
N ASN A 320 5.03 7.83 -14.49
CA ASN A 320 5.86 8.89 -13.92
C ASN A 320 7.21 8.98 -14.68
N PRO A 321 8.03 10.03 -14.48
CA PRO A 321 9.27 10.21 -15.23
C PRO A 321 10.33 9.11 -15.06
N GLN A 322 10.24 8.23 -14.05
CA GLN A 322 11.15 7.09 -13.92
C GLN A 322 10.74 5.94 -14.85
N GLU A 323 9.48 5.92 -15.26
CA GLU A 323 8.89 4.88 -16.12
C GLU A 323 8.97 5.22 -17.62
N ILE A 324 9.65 6.32 -17.97
CA ILE A 324 9.90 6.77 -19.34
C ILE A 324 11.40 6.84 -19.59
N ILE A 325 11.84 6.22 -20.67
CA ILE A 325 13.22 6.27 -21.16
C ILE A 325 13.23 7.04 -22.48
N LEU A 326 14.16 7.98 -22.64
CA LEU A 326 14.43 8.67 -23.88
C LEU A 326 15.58 7.98 -24.61
N ILE A 327 15.34 7.62 -25.88
CA ILE A 327 16.36 7.10 -26.79
C ILE A 327 16.60 8.09 -27.93
N GLU A 328 17.84 8.14 -28.45
CA GLU A 328 18.11 8.83 -29.71
C GLU A 328 17.91 7.85 -30.86
N LYS A 329 17.15 8.26 -31.86
CA LYS A 329 17.13 7.58 -33.14
C LYS A 329 17.00 8.61 -34.26
N ASP A 330 17.89 8.54 -35.24
CA ASP A 330 17.92 9.46 -36.39
C ASP A 330 17.88 10.95 -35.97
N GLU A 331 18.73 11.32 -34.99
CA GLU A 331 18.81 12.67 -34.39
C GLU A 331 17.51 13.16 -33.70
N LYS A 332 16.59 12.25 -33.36
CA LYS A 332 15.33 12.57 -32.64
C LYS A 332 15.24 11.84 -31.31
N LEU A 333 14.65 12.53 -30.33
CA LEU A 333 14.30 11.94 -29.04
C LEU A 333 12.98 11.17 -29.12
N ILE A 334 13.04 9.88 -28.80
CA ILE A 334 11.85 9.00 -28.74
C ILE A 334 11.64 8.59 -27.27
N PRO A 335 10.49 8.91 -26.66
CA PRO A 335 10.13 8.38 -25.35
C PRO A 335 9.57 6.96 -25.48
N VAL A 336 10.04 6.09 -24.59
CA VAL A 336 9.66 4.69 -24.52
C VAL A 336 9.17 4.38 -23.11
N ILE A 337 7.94 3.87 -23.01
CA ILE A 337 7.31 3.48 -21.75
C ILE A 337 7.88 2.13 -21.30
N CYS A 338 8.49 2.09 -20.12
CA CYS A 338 9.05 0.88 -19.51
C CYS A 338 8.31 0.42 -18.25
N GLY A 339 7.49 1.30 -17.65
CA GLY A 339 6.70 1.02 -16.45
C GLY A 339 5.37 0.35 -16.72
N ILE A 340 5.41 -0.80 -17.38
CA ILE A 340 4.21 -1.60 -17.64
C ILE A 340 4.01 -2.55 -16.47
N GLN A 341 2.82 -2.53 -15.87
CA GLN A 341 2.41 -3.46 -14.82
C GLN A 341 1.23 -4.27 -15.32
N ILE A 342 1.45 -5.56 -15.56
CA ILE A 342 0.40 -6.42 -16.11
C ILE A 342 -0.13 -7.34 -15.02
N LEU A 343 -1.32 -6.99 -14.51
CA LEU A 343 -2.09 -7.80 -13.56
C LEU A 343 -1.31 -8.28 -12.32
N LYS A 344 -1.34 -7.46 -11.27
CA LYS A 344 -1.46 -8.03 -9.92
C LYS A 344 -2.89 -7.79 -9.45
N LYS A 345 -3.55 -8.87 -8.99
CA LYS A 345 -4.75 -8.77 -8.14
C LYS A 345 -4.47 -7.68 -7.11
N LYS A 346 -5.40 -6.72 -6.96
CA LYS A 346 -5.46 -5.71 -5.89
C LYS A 346 -4.12 -5.57 -5.16
N PHE A 347 -3.21 -4.77 -5.70
CA PHE A 347 -2.10 -4.35 -4.86
C PHE A 347 -2.70 -3.62 -3.67
N GLU A 348 -2.41 -4.05 -2.45
CA GLU A 348 -2.55 -3.20 -1.30
C GLU A 348 -1.50 -2.08 -1.43
N ILE A 349 -1.84 -1.00 -2.15
CA ILE A 349 -1.01 0.19 -2.22
C ILE A 349 -1.41 1.08 -1.05
N THR A 350 -0.71 0.93 0.06
CA THR A 350 -0.63 1.98 1.06
C THR A 350 0.13 3.14 0.42
N LEU A 351 -0.54 4.21 0.00
CA LEU A 351 0.14 5.37 -0.62
C LEU A 351 1.24 5.97 0.26
N PHE A 352 1.14 5.80 1.58
CA PHE A 352 2.14 6.24 2.54
C PHE A 352 3.46 5.47 2.45
N GLU A 353 3.43 4.24 1.92
CA GLU A 353 4.62 3.40 1.71
C GLU A 353 5.31 3.67 0.36
N GLN A 354 4.72 4.54 -0.46
CA GLN A 354 5.27 4.89 -1.76
C GLN A 354 6.30 6.01 -1.59
N PRO A 355 7.44 5.95 -2.29
CA PRO A 355 8.42 7.02 -2.26
C PRO A 355 7.77 8.40 -2.44
N HIS A 356 8.19 9.38 -1.65
CA HIS A 356 7.58 10.71 -1.59
C HIS A 356 7.40 11.38 -2.96
N PHE A 357 8.27 11.08 -3.91
CA PHE A 357 8.20 11.63 -5.28
C PHE A 357 7.06 11.03 -6.13
N LEU A 358 6.51 9.86 -5.77
CA LEU A 358 5.40 9.22 -6.51
C LEU A 358 4.03 9.73 -6.08
N ILE A 359 3.90 10.30 -4.88
CA ILE A 359 2.64 10.76 -4.29
C ILE A 359 1.91 11.73 -5.23
N SER A 360 2.65 12.64 -5.87
CA SER A 360 2.13 13.63 -6.82
C SER A 360 1.38 13.02 -8.01
N TYR A 361 1.72 11.79 -8.38
CA TYR A 361 1.17 11.10 -9.56
C TYR A 361 -0.08 10.28 -9.25
N TYR A 362 -0.39 10.05 -7.97
CA TYR A 362 -1.58 9.30 -7.60
C TYR A 362 -2.85 10.14 -7.68
N SER A 363 -3.85 9.62 -8.39
CA SER A 363 -5.18 10.20 -8.43
C SER A 363 -5.91 10.08 -7.07
N PRO A 364 -6.89 10.95 -6.77
CA PRO A 364 -7.66 10.89 -5.52
C PRO A 364 -8.30 9.53 -5.26
N GLU A 365 -8.89 8.91 -6.27
CA GLU A 365 -9.57 7.63 -6.12
C GLU A 365 -8.60 6.46 -5.89
N SER A 366 -7.34 6.60 -6.33
CA SER A 366 -6.27 5.64 -6.00
C SER A 366 -6.06 5.57 -4.48
N THR A 367 -6.39 6.63 -3.72
CA THR A 367 -6.26 6.69 -2.25
C THR A 367 -7.35 5.97 -1.46
N ARG A 368 -8.46 5.57 -2.10
CA ARG A 368 -9.63 5.02 -1.42
C ARG A 368 -9.72 3.50 -1.48
N ASN A 369 -9.41 2.93 -2.65
CA ASN A 369 -9.78 1.56 -2.99
C ASN A 369 -8.64 0.77 -3.64
N GLU A 370 -7.45 1.36 -3.80
CA GLU A 370 -6.31 0.70 -4.47
C GLU A 370 -6.64 0.26 -5.92
N ILE A 371 -7.55 1.02 -6.57
CA ILE A 371 -8.02 0.72 -7.92
C ILE A 371 -7.17 1.52 -8.90
N PHE A 372 -6.33 0.81 -9.64
CA PHE A 372 -5.69 1.31 -10.85
C PHE A 372 -6.57 0.97 -12.05
N ASN A 373 -6.80 1.96 -12.91
CA ASN A 373 -7.62 1.81 -14.11
C ASN A 373 -7.18 2.84 -15.16
N PHE A 374 -7.82 2.83 -16.33
CA PHE A 374 -7.48 3.75 -17.41
C PHE A 374 -7.55 5.23 -17.01
N SER A 375 -8.49 5.64 -16.14
CA SER A 375 -8.61 7.03 -15.71
C SER A 375 -7.56 7.47 -14.69
N THR A 376 -6.93 6.54 -13.95
CA THR A 376 -5.81 6.85 -13.05
C THR A 376 -4.51 7.08 -13.83
N ASP A 377 -4.32 6.36 -14.94
CA ASP A 377 -3.22 6.59 -15.88
C ASP A 377 -3.30 7.99 -16.53
N VAL A 378 -4.52 8.45 -16.83
CA VAL A 378 -4.74 9.80 -17.40
C VAL A 378 -4.36 10.90 -16.40
N TYR A 379 -4.71 10.73 -15.12
CA TYR A 379 -4.32 11.67 -14.07
C TYR A 379 -2.79 11.76 -13.93
N SER A 380 -2.13 10.59 -13.81
CA SER A 380 -0.68 10.51 -13.64
C SER A 380 0.08 11.06 -14.86
N PHE A 381 -0.45 10.84 -16.08
CA PHE A 381 0.05 11.49 -17.29
C PHE A 381 -0.06 13.02 -17.23
N GLY A 382 -1.17 13.57 -16.73
CA GLY A 382 -1.34 15.02 -16.59
C GLY A 382 -0.26 15.66 -15.70
N ILE A 383 0.06 15.01 -14.57
CA ILE A 383 1.14 15.44 -13.67
C ILE A 383 2.51 15.33 -14.33
N LEU A 384 2.81 14.17 -14.95
CA LEU A 384 4.06 13.96 -15.70
C LEU A 384 4.25 15.01 -16.79
N PHE A 385 3.20 15.30 -17.55
CA PHE A 385 3.29 16.21 -18.67
C PHE A 385 3.44 17.66 -18.20
N TRP A 386 2.82 18.03 -17.07
CA TRP A 386 3.09 19.32 -16.43
C TRP A 386 4.54 19.46 -15.95
N GLU A 387 5.11 18.44 -15.30
CA GLU A 387 6.53 18.47 -14.90
C GLU A 387 7.44 18.54 -16.13
N LEU A 388 7.09 17.80 -17.19
CA LEU A 388 7.83 17.83 -18.45
C LEU A 388 7.82 19.22 -19.06
N ILE A 389 6.70 19.92 -19.10
CA ILE A 389 6.59 21.25 -19.71
C ILE A 389 7.25 22.34 -18.86
N THR A 390 7.12 22.26 -17.54
CA THR A 390 7.57 23.33 -16.63
C THR A 390 9.01 23.15 -16.14
N GLY A 391 9.56 21.93 -16.24
CA GLY A 391 10.83 21.57 -15.62
C GLY A 391 10.80 21.61 -14.09
N LYS A 392 9.63 21.74 -13.47
CA LYS A 392 9.45 21.81 -12.02
C LYS A 392 8.85 20.53 -11.49
N LYS A 393 9.17 20.18 -10.24
CA LYS A 393 8.48 19.12 -9.51
C LYS A 393 7.10 19.58 -9.08
N ALA A 394 6.10 18.76 -9.38
CA ALA A 394 4.73 19.03 -8.99
C ALA A 394 4.62 19.08 -7.46
N PHE A 395 3.94 20.11 -6.95
CA PHE A 395 3.68 20.31 -5.54
C PHE A 395 4.94 20.50 -4.65
N SER A 396 6.06 20.96 -5.20
CA SER A 396 7.33 21.15 -4.47
C SER A 396 7.23 22.03 -3.20
N GLU A 397 6.24 22.91 -3.13
CA GLU A 397 6.00 23.82 -2.00
C GLU A 397 4.93 23.31 -1.02
N ILE A 398 4.35 22.14 -1.29
CA ILE A 398 3.21 21.60 -0.56
C ILE A 398 3.63 20.30 0.11
N ASN A 399 3.40 20.22 1.41
CA ASN A 399 3.67 18.99 2.15
C ASN A 399 2.83 17.82 1.58
N ASN A 400 3.50 16.72 1.24
CA ASN A 400 2.88 15.50 0.70
C ASN A 400 1.73 14.97 1.57
N SER A 401 1.81 15.11 2.90
CA SER A 401 0.74 14.75 3.84
C SER A 401 -0.56 15.53 3.57
N LYS A 402 -0.44 16.80 3.14
CA LYS A 402 -1.57 17.66 2.77
C LYS A 402 -2.19 17.22 1.46
N ILE A 403 -1.36 16.80 0.50
CA ILE A 403 -1.82 16.25 -0.80
C ILE A 403 -2.58 14.94 -0.54
N ILE A 404 -1.98 14.00 0.20
CA ILE A 404 -2.61 12.70 0.52
C ILE A 404 -3.89 12.91 1.33
N ARG A 405 -3.86 13.76 2.37
CA ARG A 405 -5.04 14.09 3.17
C ARG A 405 -6.16 14.68 2.31
N ASN A 406 -5.85 15.64 1.44
CA ASN A 406 -6.87 16.27 0.59
C ASN A 406 -7.42 15.27 -0.43
N HIS A 407 -6.56 14.52 -1.11
CA HIS A 407 -6.95 13.45 -2.04
C HIS A 407 -7.83 12.39 -1.35
N PHE A 408 -7.48 11.99 -0.13
CA PHE A 408 -8.28 11.07 0.68
C PHE A 408 -9.64 11.66 1.06
N LEU A 409 -9.69 12.89 1.59
CA LEU A 409 -10.94 13.55 1.98
C LEU A 409 -11.88 13.76 0.78
N ILE A 410 -11.33 14.10 -0.39
CA ILE A 410 -12.07 14.26 -1.65
C ILE A 410 -12.59 12.91 -2.13
N SER A 411 -11.79 11.85 -2.04
CA SER A 411 -12.25 10.49 -2.35
C SER A 411 -13.44 10.04 -1.49
N LYS A 412 -13.60 10.61 -0.28
CA LYS A 412 -14.73 10.40 0.64
C LYS A 412 -15.92 11.33 0.37
N ASN A 413 -15.95 12.02 -0.78
CA ASN A 413 -16.96 13.00 -1.19
C ASN A 413 -17.11 14.19 -0.24
N ASN A 414 -16.03 14.61 0.44
CA ASN A 414 -16.06 15.79 1.27
C ASN A 414 -16.04 17.07 0.41
N LYS A 415 -17.20 17.74 0.29
CA LYS A 415 -17.37 18.96 -0.53
C LYS A 415 -16.65 20.20 0.00
N ASN A 416 -16.13 20.16 1.23
CA ASN A 416 -15.51 21.31 1.89
C ASN A 416 -13.99 21.41 1.69
N ILE A 417 -13.38 20.42 1.05
CA ILE A 417 -11.94 20.40 0.75
C ILE A 417 -11.78 20.53 -0.77
N LYS A 418 -11.00 21.51 -1.23
CA LYS A 418 -10.63 21.63 -2.64
C LYS A 418 -9.37 20.83 -2.91
N GLU A 419 -9.31 20.22 -4.09
CA GLU A 419 -8.15 19.48 -4.53
C GLU A 419 -6.98 20.43 -4.81
N ILE A 420 -5.77 19.95 -4.51
CA ILE A 420 -4.55 20.70 -4.76
C ILE A 420 -4.08 20.37 -6.18
N ARG A 421 -3.73 21.39 -6.96
CA ARG A 421 -3.28 21.23 -8.35
C ARG A 421 -1.96 21.95 -8.58
N PRO A 422 -1.10 21.45 -9.49
CA PRO A 422 0.07 22.21 -9.92
C PRO A 422 -0.34 23.54 -10.53
N GLU A 423 0.45 24.59 -10.33
CA GLU A 423 0.14 25.90 -10.87
C GLU A 423 0.27 25.94 -12.39
N LEU A 424 -0.77 26.44 -13.07
CA LEU A 424 -0.77 26.61 -14.52
C LEU A 424 -0.25 27.98 -14.97
N THR A 425 0.20 28.83 -14.04
CA THR A 425 0.68 30.20 -14.29
C THR A 425 1.87 30.25 -15.24
N MET A 426 2.71 29.21 -15.23
CA MET A 426 3.92 29.11 -16.08
C MET A 426 3.65 28.63 -17.50
N ILE A 427 2.44 28.17 -17.79
CA ILE A 427 2.04 27.73 -19.12
C ILE A 427 1.36 28.91 -19.79
N ASN A 428 1.75 29.27 -21.01
CA ASN A 428 1.16 30.41 -21.72
C ASN A 428 0.01 30.02 -22.66
N ASP A 429 0.00 28.77 -23.15
CA ASP A 429 -1.03 28.29 -24.08
C ASP A 429 -2.30 27.86 -23.33
N ASN A 430 -3.43 28.49 -23.64
CA ASN A 430 -4.70 28.23 -22.95
C ASN A 430 -5.28 26.85 -23.27
N ASN A 431 -5.10 26.35 -24.50
CA ASN A 431 -5.58 25.02 -24.88
C ASN A 431 -4.81 23.93 -24.12
N LEU A 432 -3.50 24.14 -23.88
CA LEU A 432 -2.68 23.26 -23.06
C LEU A 432 -3.06 23.30 -21.58
N LYS A 433 -3.41 24.48 -21.04
CA LYS A 433 -3.94 24.60 -19.67
C LYS A 433 -5.25 23.82 -19.50
N GLU A 434 -6.15 23.94 -20.46
CA GLU A 434 -7.44 23.24 -20.46
C GLU A 434 -7.22 21.73 -20.55
N LEU A 435 -6.37 21.28 -21.47
CA LEU A 435 -6.04 19.86 -21.62
C LEU A 435 -5.46 19.25 -20.33
N LEU A 436 -4.52 19.94 -19.68
CA LEU A 436 -3.96 19.49 -18.39
C LEU A 436 -5.03 19.48 -17.29
N SER A 437 -5.88 20.52 -17.25
CA SER A 437 -7.04 20.64 -16.35
C SER A 437 -8.00 19.47 -16.46
N ASP A 438 -8.27 19.03 -17.68
CA ASP A 438 -9.13 17.88 -17.95
C ASP A 438 -8.47 16.56 -17.55
N CYS A 439 -7.16 16.40 -17.77
CA CYS A 439 -6.42 15.17 -17.40
C CYS A 439 -6.49 14.89 -15.90
N TRP A 440 -6.41 15.92 -15.05
CA TRP A 440 -6.52 15.78 -13.60
C TRP A 440 -7.87 16.26 -13.06
N ASN A 441 -8.96 16.03 -13.79
CA ASN A 441 -10.30 16.31 -13.28
C ASN A 441 -10.59 15.49 -12.01
N GLU A 442 -11.24 16.10 -11.01
CA GLU A 442 -11.63 15.45 -9.75
C GLU A 442 -12.47 14.19 -10.01
N LYS A 443 -13.39 14.24 -10.98
CA LYS A 443 -14.25 13.11 -11.34
C LYS A 443 -13.54 12.24 -12.39
N PRO A 444 -13.22 10.97 -12.08
CA PRO A 444 -12.46 10.10 -13.00
C PRO A 444 -13.14 9.92 -14.37
N LYS A 445 -14.48 9.88 -14.39
CA LYS A 445 -15.29 9.74 -15.61
C LYS A 445 -15.26 10.97 -16.53
N LEU A 446 -14.86 12.14 -16.01
CA LEU A 446 -14.76 13.37 -16.80
C LEU A 446 -13.38 13.55 -17.43
N ARG A 447 -12.39 12.75 -17.01
CA ARG A 447 -11.04 12.79 -17.59
C ARG A 447 -11.09 12.30 -19.05
N PRO A 448 -10.31 12.91 -19.96
CA PRO A 448 -10.29 12.52 -21.36
C PRO A 448 -9.62 11.16 -21.52
N THR A 449 -9.97 10.43 -22.58
CA THR A 449 -9.20 9.25 -22.97
C THR A 449 -7.88 9.69 -23.62
N PHE A 450 -6.84 8.85 -23.61
CA PHE A 450 -5.59 9.16 -24.30
C PHE A 450 -5.79 9.49 -25.78
N ARG A 451 -6.78 8.89 -26.44
CA ARG A 451 -7.24 9.27 -27.77
C ARG A 451 -7.60 10.76 -27.88
N LYS A 452 -8.43 11.28 -26.97
CA LYS A 452 -8.82 12.70 -26.94
C LYS A 452 -7.62 13.60 -26.62
N ILE A 453 -6.73 13.13 -25.75
CA ILE A 453 -5.48 13.84 -25.42
C ILE A 453 -4.59 13.98 -26.66
N ILE A 454 -4.39 12.91 -27.42
CA ILE A 454 -3.62 12.92 -28.68
C ILE A 454 -4.22 13.92 -29.68
N GLN A 455 -5.55 13.92 -29.85
CA GLN A 455 -6.23 14.87 -30.74
C GLN A 455 -6.03 16.32 -30.28
N GLY A 456 -6.15 16.58 -28.98
CA GLY A 456 -5.89 17.91 -28.39
C GLY A 456 -4.45 18.37 -28.61
N LEU A 457 -3.47 17.49 -28.34
CA LEU A 457 -2.04 17.80 -28.54
C LEU A 457 -1.68 18.05 -30.00
N LYS A 458 -2.22 17.26 -30.94
CA LYS A 458 -1.98 17.48 -32.38
C LYS A 458 -2.47 18.86 -32.82
N ARG A 459 -3.68 19.25 -32.40
CA ARG A 459 -4.23 20.60 -32.68
C ARG A 459 -3.38 21.71 -32.07
N ILE A 460 -2.92 21.55 -30.82
CA ILE A 460 -2.04 22.54 -30.17
C ILE A 460 -0.72 22.68 -30.96
N ILE A 461 -0.12 21.56 -31.36
CA ILE A 461 1.13 21.56 -32.13
C ILE A 461 0.94 22.19 -33.51
N GLU A 462 -0.16 21.90 -34.21
CA GLU A 462 -0.50 22.49 -35.51
C GLU A 462 -0.67 24.01 -35.39
N ASN A 463 -1.48 24.47 -34.44
CA ASN A 463 -1.69 25.90 -34.18
C ASN A 463 -0.37 26.62 -33.83
N LEU A 464 0.53 25.98 -33.08
CA LEU A 464 1.84 26.54 -32.75
C LEU A 464 2.79 26.57 -33.95
N LYS A 465 2.72 25.59 -34.84
CA LYS A 465 3.50 25.61 -36.10
C LYS A 465 3.06 26.76 -37.01
N GLU A 466 1.76 27.04 -37.05
CA GLU A 466 1.21 28.14 -37.85
C GLU A 466 1.49 29.51 -37.23
N SER A 467 1.34 29.64 -35.90
CA SER A 467 1.47 30.94 -35.20
C SER A 467 2.89 31.30 -34.77
N LYS A 468 3.78 30.30 -34.57
CA LYS A 468 5.16 30.44 -34.07
C LYS A 468 6.11 29.41 -34.73
N PRO A 469 6.29 29.45 -36.06
CA PRO A 469 7.12 28.48 -36.79
C PRO A 469 8.58 28.44 -36.31
N GLU A 470 9.10 29.55 -35.77
CA GLU A 470 10.46 29.65 -35.22
C GLU A 470 10.74 28.68 -34.06
N LEU A 471 9.70 28.17 -33.38
CA LEU A 471 9.83 27.14 -32.34
C LEU A 471 10.21 25.77 -32.92
N PHE A 472 10.10 25.57 -34.23
CA PHE A 472 10.27 24.28 -34.91
C PHE A 472 11.49 24.21 -35.87
N ASP A 473 12.20 25.32 -36.12
CA ASP A 473 13.12 25.49 -37.28
C ASP A 473 14.64 25.32 -37.04
N LYS A 474 15.10 24.62 -35.98
CA LYS A 474 16.58 24.39 -35.80
C LYS A 474 16.92 22.95 -35.39
N LYS A 475 18.04 22.43 -35.90
CA LYS A 475 18.64 21.14 -35.50
C LYS A 475 18.66 20.97 -33.98
N GLU A 476 18.19 19.81 -33.52
CA GLU A 476 18.08 19.45 -32.11
C GLU A 476 19.47 19.18 -31.50
N PRO A 477 19.68 19.36 -30.19
CA PRO A 477 20.91 18.94 -29.53
C PRO A 477 21.01 17.40 -29.51
N SER A 478 22.16 16.83 -29.89
CA SER A 478 22.38 15.38 -29.85
C SER A 478 22.51 14.86 -28.41
N LEU A 479 22.11 13.61 -28.13
CA LEU A 479 22.32 12.99 -26.80
C LEU A 479 23.81 12.87 -26.46
N THR A 480 24.71 12.92 -27.44
CA THR A 480 26.17 12.95 -27.24
C THR A 480 26.63 14.19 -26.47
N LYS A 481 26.00 15.35 -26.74
CA LYS A 481 26.31 16.62 -26.05
C LYS A 481 25.70 16.68 -24.65
N LEU A 482 24.54 16.04 -24.46
CA LEU A 482 23.94 15.82 -23.14
C LEU A 482 24.74 14.79 -22.31
N ARG A 483 25.41 13.81 -22.93
CA ARG A 483 26.25 12.83 -22.21
C ARG A 483 27.56 13.42 -21.69
N SER A 484 28.23 14.31 -22.41
CA SER A 484 29.55 14.85 -22.02
C SER A 484 29.49 15.70 -20.75
N ASP A 485 28.45 16.52 -20.60
CA ASP A 485 28.26 17.37 -19.42
C ASP A 485 27.85 16.54 -18.18
N PHE A 486 27.31 15.34 -18.41
CA PHE A 486 26.86 14.41 -17.37
C PHE A 486 27.95 13.44 -16.89
N PHE A 487 28.86 12.99 -17.77
CA PHE A 487 29.93 12.03 -17.42
C PHE A 487 30.91 12.56 -16.37
N VAL A 488 31.12 13.89 -16.32
CA VAL A 488 32.00 14.54 -15.33
C VAL A 488 31.44 14.42 -13.90
N SER A 489 30.12 14.26 -13.72
CA SER A 489 29.48 14.15 -12.40
C SER A 489 29.34 12.73 -11.85
N LEU A 490 29.55 11.72 -12.69
CA LEU A 490 29.18 10.34 -12.38
C LEU A 490 30.23 9.58 -11.55
N PHE A 491 31.52 9.95 -11.65
CA PHE A 491 32.61 9.27 -10.93
C PHE A 491 32.76 9.68 -9.46
N ASP A 492 32.25 10.85 -9.03
CA ASP A 492 32.41 11.29 -7.64
C ASP A 492 31.40 10.67 -6.66
N ASN A 493 30.29 10.09 -7.15
CA ASN A 493 29.19 9.66 -6.28
C ASN A 493 29.01 8.14 -6.14
N TYR A 494 29.68 7.32 -6.97
CA TYR A 494 29.39 5.88 -7.03
C TYR A 494 30.24 4.99 -6.09
N GLU A 495 31.38 5.46 -5.57
CA GLU A 495 32.25 4.62 -4.71
C GLU A 495 31.84 4.56 -3.22
N ARG A 496 30.85 5.32 -2.73
CA ARG A 496 30.54 5.36 -1.27
C ARG A 496 29.31 4.62 -0.80
N GLN A 497 28.50 4.00 -1.68
CA GLN A 497 27.20 3.43 -1.28
C GLN A 497 27.04 1.92 -1.45
N SER A 498 28.10 1.18 -1.80
CA SER A 498 28.06 -0.28 -1.86
C SER A 498 29.09 -0.94 -0.94
N SER A 499 28.95 -0.75 0.37
CA SER A 499 29.42 -1.74 1.35
C SER A 499 28.72 -1.55 2.70
N GLN A 500 28.35 -2.69 3.31
CA GLN A 500 27.81 -2.87 4.68
C GLN A 500 26.29 -2.77 4.88
N PHE A 501 25.56 -3.70 4.29
CA PHE A 501 24.41 -4.35 4.94
C PHE A 501 24.86 -5.68 5.53
N TYR A 502 25.06 -5.77 6.85
CA TYR A 502 24.90 -6.96 7.70
C TYR A 502 24.83 -6.50 9.17
N SER A 503 23.87 -7.03 9.94
CA SER A 503 23.63 -6.71 11.36
C SER A 503 24.81 -7.09 12.25
N PRO A 504 24.97 -6.44 13.43
CA PRO A 504 24.85 -7.22 14.66
C PRO A 504 24.26 -6.41 15.83
N PHE A 505 23.01 -6.70 16.22
CA PHE A 505 22.55 -6.45 17.60
C PHE A 505 22.03 -7.77 18.19
N SER A 506 22.91 -8.77 18.18
CA SER A 506 22.76 -10.02 18.95
C SER A 506 24.13 -10.70 19.03
N GLN A 507 24.96 -10.28 19.98
CA GLN A 507 26.04 -11.03 20.67
C GLN A 507 27.14 -10.08 21.15
N SER A 508 27.11 -9.75 22.43
CA SER A 508 28.27 -9.88 23.33
C SER A 508 27.82 -9.50 24.75
N ILE A 509 28.45 -10.15 25.73
CA ILE A 509 28.25 -10.09 27.19
C ILE A 509 27.44 -11.26 27.77
N ILE A 510 28.01 -12.45 27.62
CA ILE A 510 28.26 -13.40 28.72
C ILE A 510 29.78 -13.60 28.63
N THR A 511 30.62 -13.17 29.58
CA THR A 511 30.95 -13.89 30.83
C THR A 511 31.56 -12.92 31.85
N HIS A 512 30.99 -12.87 33.06
CA HIS A 512 31.66 -13.33 34.28
C HIS A 512 30.75 -13.07 35.48
N GLU A 513 30.22 -14.17 36.01
CA GLU A 513 29.79 -14.24 37.39
C GLU A 513 30.98 -13.92 38.31
N ASN A 514 30.75 -13.10 39.33
CA ASN A 514 31.10 -13.50 40.69
C ASN A 514 30.23 -12.78 41.72
N ASN A 515 29.71 -13.62 42.60
CA ASN A 515 28.94 -13.37 43.80
C ASN A 515 29.37 -12.14 44.61
N THR A 516 28.40 -11.45 45.19
CA THR A 516 28.29 -11.36 46.66
C THR A 516 26.83 -11.17 47.05
N ASN A 517 26.36 -12.08 47.91
CA ASN A 517 25.13 -11.98 48.67
C ASN A 517 25.12 -10.68 49.49
N THR A 518 23.96 -10.04 49.58
CA THR A 518 23.37 -9.65 50.87
C THR A 518 21.87 -9.60 50.72
N ASN A 519 21.20 -10.35 51.59
CA ASN A 519 19.78 -10.22 51.87
C ASN A 519 19.50 -8.81 52.35
N ASP A 520 18.39 -8.22 51.95
CA ASP A 520 17.53 -7.51 52.90
C ASP A 520 16.09 -7.56 52.41
N ASN A 521 15.26 -8.15 53.26
CA ASN A 521 13.82 -8.05 53.23
C ASN A 521 13.46 -6.60 53.50
N ASP A 522 12.51 -6.03 52.75
CA ASP A 522 11.57 -5.09 53.35
C ASP A 522 10.24 -5.10 52.61
N ASN A 523 9.23 -5.56 53.34
CA ASN A 523 7.82 -5.35 53.06
C ASN A 523 7.51 -3.88 53.28
N VAL A 524 6.96 -3.20 52.26
CA VAL A 524 6.15 -2.01 52.48
C VAL A 524 4.93 -2.09 51.56
N ASN A 525 3.80 -2.47 52.16
CA ASN A 525 2.49 -2.02 51.75
C ASN A 525 2.51 -0.49 51.75
N ASP A 526 1.91 0.17 50.77
CA ASP A 526 1.09 1.33 51.09
C ASP A 526 0.17 1.71 49.94
N ASP A 527 -1.00 2.09 50.39
CA ASP A 527 -2.25 2.22 49.70
C ASP A 527 -2.35 3.49 48.84
N GLU A 528 -3.37 3.43 47.99
CA GLU A 528 -4.16 4.53 47.48
C GLU A 528 -4.04 5.85 48.25
N ASN A 529 -3.79 6.95 47.52
CA ASN A 529 -4.53 8.18 47.79
C ASN A 529 -4.66 9.04 46.54
N ASN A 530 -5.93 9.31 46.23
CA ASN A 530 -6.45 10.37 45.38
C ASN A 530 -5.80 11.72 45.69
N TYR A 531 -5.49 12.48 44.64
CA TYR A 531 -5.53 13.93 44.70
C TYR A 531 -6.23 14.46 43.46
N ASP A 532 -7.56 14.51 43.55
CA ASP A 532 -8.32 15.61 42.98
C ASP A 532 -8.18 16.81 43.92
N LEU A 533 -7.88 17.99 43.37
CA LEU A 533 -8.59 19.25 43.66
C LEU A 533 -7.84 20.46 43.10
N ASN A 534 -8.54 21.18 42.23
CA ASN A 534 -8.44 22.63 42.11
C ASN A 534 -8.39 23.30 43.50
N THR A 535 -7.34 24.05 43.79
CA THR A 535 -7.45 25.20 44.70
C THR A 535 -6.54 26.35 44.25
N THR A 536 -7.20 27.41 43.81
CA THR A 536 -6.72 28.79 43.86
C THR A 536 -6.42 29.17 45.30
N ARG A 537 -5.15 29.44 45.63
CA ARG A 537 -4.80 30.34 46.74
C ARG A 537 -3.64 31.25 46.37
N ARG A 538 -3.97 32.54 46.30
CA ARG A 538 -3.06 33.68 46.41
C ARG A 538 -2.24 33.54 47.70
N SER A 539 -0.93 33.70 47.59
CA SER A 539 -0.14 34.35 48.63
C SER A 539 0.73 35.41 47.95
N SER A 540 0.55 36.63 48.43
CA SER A 540 1.20 37.87 48.01
C SER A 540 2.56 38.03 48.70
N SER A 541 3.44 38.78 48.01
CA SER A 541 4.76 39.32 48.42
C SER A 541 5.85 38.27 48.67
N SER A 542 6.93 38.21 47.90
CA SER A 542 7.80 39.32 47.49
C SER A 542 8.14 39.32 46.00
N GLY A 543 8.03 40.49 45.37
CA GLY A 543 8.58 40.72 44.04
C GLY A 543 10.10 40.52 44.05
N GLY A 544 10.55 39.52 43.28
CA GLY A 544 11.91 39.42 42.79
C GLY A 544 11.81 39.35 41.28
N ASN A 545 12.24 40.41 40.60
CA ASN A 545 12.47 40.40 39.17
C ASN A 545 13.41 39.24 38.83
N ASN A 546 12.93 38.15 38.21
CA ASN A 546 13.78 37.38 37.32
C ASN A 546 13.85 38.14 35.99
N GLY A 547 14.44 39.33 36.07
CA GLY A 547 14.69 40.14 34.89
C GLY A 547 15.72 39.40 34.05
N ILE A 548 15.40 39.17 32.78
CA ILE A 548 16.37 38.78 31.75
C ILE A 548 17.62 39.64 31.97
N SER A 549 18.74 39.03 32.32
CA SER A 549 19.96 39.78 32.68
C SER A 549 20.50 40.55 31.49
N LYS A 550 20.39 39.97 30.30
CA LYS A 550 20.75 40.58 29.02
C LYS A 550 20.00 39.91 27.87
N ILE A 551 19.58 40.69 26.87
CA ILE A 551 19.06 40.19 25.58
C ILE A 551 20.18 40.25 24.55
N ILE A 552 20.45 39.15 23.85
CA ILE A 552 21.42 39.04 22.77
C ILE A 552 20.67 38.72 21.47
N CYS A 553 20.74 39.62 20.49
CA CYS A 553 20.01 39.46 19.22
C CYS A 553 20.89 38.83 18.15
N VAL A 554 20.35 37.81 17.45
CA VAL A 554 21.01 37.06 16.38
C VAL A 554 20.33 37.30 15.04
N GLY A 555 21.11 37.60 14.01
CA GLY A 555 20.62 37.84 12.65
C GLY A 555 21.61 38.60 11.77
N LYS A 556 21.35 38.65 10.46
CA LYS A 556 22.27 39.23 9.45
C LYS A 556 22.74 40.65 9.77
N GLU A 557 21.90 41.45 10.44
CA GLU A 557 22.15 42.85 10.84
C GLU A 557 22.03 43.06 12.37
N LYS A 558 22.26 42.01 13.17
CA LYS A 558 22.17 42.08 14.65
C LYS A 558 23.55 41.98 15.32
N GLU A 559 23.57 42.07 16.66
CA GLU A 559 24.80 42.03 17.48
C GLU A 559 25.63 40.77 17.20
N CYS A 560 24.97 39.63 17.08
CA CYS A 560 25.58 38.36 16.70
C CYS A 560 25.08 37.93 15.32
N LYS A 561 25.98 37.48 14.45
CA LYS A 561 25.61 37.01 13.11
C LYS A 561 25.20 35.54 13.14
N THR A 562 25.77 34.76 14.05
CA THR A 562 25.48 33.35 14.26
C THR A 562 24.95 33.11 15.68
N ILE A 563 24.24 31.99 15.87
CA ILE A 563 23.72 31.59 17.18
C ILE A 563 24.88 31.12 18.06
N GLY A 564 25.89 30.44 17.49
CA GLY A 564 27.11 30.05 18.20
C GLY A 564 27.85 31.23 18.82
N GLU A 565 27.96 32.37 18.12
CA GLU A 565 28.53 33.61 18.67
C GLU A 565 27.74 34.12 19.88
N ALA A 566 26.41 34.04 19.84
CA ALA A 566 25.56 34.45 20.95
C ALA A 566 25.70 33.50 22.16
N LEU A 567 25.77 32.19 21.92
CA LEU A 567 25.97 31.18 22.97
C LEU A 567 27.29 31.39 23.72
N VAL A 568 28.37 31.77 23.03
CA VAL A 568 29.68 32.07 23.66
C VAL A 568 29.61 33.32 24.54
N LYS A 569 28.77 34.29 24.20
CA LYS A 569 28.60 35.54 24.98
C LYS A 569 27.61 35.42 26.13
N ALA A 570 26.66 34.49 26.03
CA ALA A 570 25.55 34.36 26.95
C ALA A 570 25.99 33.85 28.32
N ARG A 571 25.36 34.38 29.37
CA ARG A 571 25.50 33.95 30.76
C ARG A 571 24.18 33.40 31.27
N SER A 572 24.22 32.77 32.43
CA SER A 572 23.01 32.25 33.06
C SER A 572 21.99 33.37 33.32
N GLY A 573 20.73 33.14 32.94
CA GLY A 573 19.64 34.12 33.00
C GLY A 573 19.50 35.03 31.77
N ASP A 574 20.40 34.94 30.78
CA ASP A 574 20.31 35.72 29.54
C ASP A 574 19.25 35.15 28.58
N ARG A 575 18.80 36.00 27.65
CA ARG A 575 17.93 35.63 26.53
C ARG A 575 18.64 35.81 25.19
N ILE A 576 18.54 34.82 24.31
CA ILE A 576 18.96 34.89 22.91
C ILE A 576 17.73 34.99 22.02
N GLU A 577 17.61 36.10 21.29
CA GLU A 577 16.55 36.32 20.30
C GLU A 577 17.06 36.06 18.90
N ILE A 578 16.51 35.03 18.23
CA ILE A 578 16.90 34.65 16.87
C ILE A 578 15.89 35.23 15.90
N TYR A 579 16.35 36.03 14.93
CA TYR A 579 15.51 36.64 13.91
C TYR A 579 15.44 35.73 12.65
N PRO A 580 14.46 35.91 11.75
CA PRO A 580 14.28 35.05 10.58
C PRO A 580 15.53 34.91 9.70
N GLY A 581 15.84 33.67 9.32
CA GLY A 581 17.05 33.33 8.58
C GLY A 581 17.28 31.81 8.50
N ILE A 582 18.23 31.43 7.65
CA ILE A 582 18.76 30.07 7.58
C ILE A 582 20.13 30.07 8.27
N TYR A 583 20.28 29.23 9.28
CA TYR A 583 21.46 29.10 10.09
C TYR A 583 22.06 27.71 9.88
N ASN A 584 23.26 27.64 9.31
CA ASN A 584 23.97 26.38 9.12
C ASN A 584 25.05 26.19 10.17
N GLU A 585 24.64 25.73 11.35
CA GLU A 585 25.53 25.60 12.50
C GLU A 585 25.02 24.53 13.48
N GLN A 586 25.95 24.07 14.32
CA GLN A 586 25.67 23.19 15.45
C GLN A 586 25.58 24.02 16.75
N LEU A 587 24.57 23.74 17.56
CA LEU A 587 24.34 24.38 18.85
C LEU A 587 24.68 23.42 19.99
N VAL A 588 25.57 23.86 20.88
CA VAL A 588 25.89 23.14 22.11
C VAL A 588 25.57 24.06 23.28
N ILE A 589 24.57 23.68 24.08
CA ILE A 589 24.12 24.48 25.22
C ILE A 589 24.58 23.81 26.50
N THR A 590 25.54 24.46 27.18
CA THR A 590 26.07 24.07 28.48
C THR A 590 25.84 25.13 29.58
N THR A 591 25.29 26.29 29.21
CA THR A 591 24.98 27.39 30.13
C THR A 591 23.59 27.18 30.74
N ASP A 592 23.49 27.25 32.07
CA ASP A 592 22.23 27.11 32.82
C ASP A 592 21.31 28.33 32.67
N ASP A 593 19.99 28.12 32.77
CA ASP A 593 18.94 29.15 32.76
C ASP A 593 18.98 30.09 31.54
N LEU A 594 19.38 29.56 30.39
CA LEU A 594 19.35 30.28 29.12
C LEU A 594 17.98 30.18 28.45
N GLU A 595 17.44 31.31 28.01
CA GLU A 595 16.21 31.37 27.19
C GLU A 595 16.56 31.66 25.73
N ILE A 596 16.21 30.78 24.80
CA ILE A 596 16.39 30.98 23.37
C ILE A 596 15.02 31.04 22.71
N ILE A 597 14.76 32.12 21.97
CA ILE A 597 13.45 32.34 21.34
C ILE A 597 13.61 32.79 19.89
N GLY A 598 12.89 32.11 19.00
CA GLY A 598 12.70 32.55 17.64
C GLY A 598 11.68 33.69 17.56
N ILE A 599 12.10 34.83 17.01
CA ILE A 599 11.25 35.99 16.74
C ILE A 599 10.62 35.82 15.36
N GLN A 600 9.34 35.46 15.32
CA GLN A 600 8.61 35.28 14.07
C GLN A 600 8.09 36.64 13.55
N ASN A 601 8.41 36.97 12.30
CA ASN A 601 7.68 37.97 11.52
C ASN A 601 7.01 37.23 10.36
N GLU A 602 5.76 37.57 10.05
CA GLU A 602 4.81 36.83 9.17
C GLU A 602 5.29 36.50 7.73
N LYS A 603 6.54 36.79 7.36
CA LYS A 603 7.10 36.61 6.01
C LYS A 603 8.24 35.58 5.89
N HIS A 604 8.97 35.22 6.97
CA HIS A 604 10.12 34.31 6.90
C HIS A 604 10.28 33.48 8.18
N GLY A 605 10.56 32.17 8.06
CA GLY A 605 10.81 31.27 9.19
C GLY A 605 12.27 31.27 9.68
N ILE A 606 12.51 30.66 10.84
CA ILE A 606 13.85 30.44 11.41
C ILE A 606 14.20 28.97 11.23
N LEU A 607 15.15 28.70 10.33
CA LEU A 607 15.61 27.35 10.03
C LEU A 607 17.05 27.17 10.49
N ILE A 608 17.28 26.21 11.37
CA ILE A 608 18.62 25.74 11.74
C ILE A 608 18.83 24.39 11.10
N GLU A 609 19.85 24.28 10.25
CA GLU A 609 20.16 23.04 9.56
C GLU A 609 21.64 22.70 9.64
N HIS A 610 21.97 21.41 9.75
CA HIS A 610 23.37 21.01 9.77
C HIS A 610 23.51 19.54 9.36
N ALA A 611 24.70 19.16 8.87
CA ALA A 611 24.97 17.81 8.39
C ALA A 611 25.88 16.98 9.32
N ALA A 612 26.72 17.63 10.14
CA ALA A 612 27.72 16.97 10.98
C ALA A 612 27.38 17.11 12.48
N GLY A 613 27.21 16.00 13.20
CA GLY A 613 26.80 16.06 14.62
C GLY A 613 25.32 16.38 14.82
N SER A 614 24.85 16.36 16.08
CA SER A 614 23.47 16.71 16.41
C SER A 614 23.28 18.23 16.27
N ILE A 615 22.18 18.73 15.66
CA ILE A 615 22.02 20.19 15.47
C ILE A 615 21.98 20.91 16.81
N LEU A 616 21.24 20.36 17.76
CA LEU A 616 21.22 20.85 19.13
C LEU A 616 21.67 19.75 20.08
N SER A 617 22.68 20.03 20.89
CA SER A 617 23.10 19.22 22.02
C SER A 617 22.91 20.02 23.32
N PHE A 618 21.99 19.57 24.18
CA PHE A 618 21.70 20.21 25.46
C PHE A 618 22.33 19.44 26.63
N GLN A 619 23.15 20.13 27.40
CA GLN A 619 23.83 19.61 28.59
C GLN A 619 23.97 20.72 29.66
N ALA A 620 22.83 21.16 30.19
CA ALA A 620 22.73 22.13 31.29
C ALA A 620 21.68 21.66 32.31
N GLN A 621 21.58 22.29 33.48
CA GLN A 621 20.58 21.98 34.50
C GLN A 621 19.17 22.34 34.04
N LYS A 622 19.03 23.54 33.44
CA LYS A 622 17.76 24.08 32.95
C LYS A 622 17.99 25.02 31.77
N GLY A 623 17.05 25.08 30.84
CA GLY A 623 17.02 26.06 29.76
C GLY A 623 15.73 25.97 28.95
N SER A 624 15.46 26.95 28.08
CA SER A 624 14.28 26.93 27.22
C SER A 624 14.58 27.31 25.79
N ILE A 625 13.90 26.65 24.85
CA ILE A 625 13.94 26.93 23.40
C ILE A 625 12.52 27.02 22.86
N SER A 626 12.23 28.03 22.05
CA SER A 626 10.91 28.14 21.41
C SER A 626 10.94 28.73 20.00
N ASN A 627 9.94 28.37 19.18
CA ASN A 627 9.67 28.95 17.87
C ASN A 627 10.78 28.76 16.82
N ILE A 628 11.43 27.59 16.79
CA ILE A 628 12.55 27.29 15.88
C ILE A 628 12.26 26.03 15.07
N THR A 629 12.63 26.04 13.79
CA THR A 629 12.66 24.84 12.94
C THR A 629 14.07 24.27 12.87
N PHE A 630 14.22 23.00 13.21
CA PHE A 630 15.45 22.22 13.11
C PHE A 630 15.34 21.19 11.97
N ARG A 631 16.30 21.21 11.05
CA ARG A 631 16.37 20.25 9.93
C ARG A 631 17.73 19.60 9.80
N TYR A 632 17.85 18.35 10.22
CA TYR A 632 19.09 17.59 10.10
C TYR A 632 19.29 17.04 8.68
N LEU A 633 20.45 17.37 8.10
CA LEU A 633 20.84 16.99 6.74
C LEU A 633 21.75 15.76 6.70
N GLY A 634 22.25 15.32 7.86
CA GLY A 634 23.09 14.12 7.99
C GLY A 634 22.28 12.83 8.20
N GLN A 635 22.99 11.73 8.48
CA GLN A 635 22.37 10.39 8.62
C GLN A 635 22.69 9.67 9.94
N LYS A 636 23.63 10.20 10.75
CA LYS A 636 24.20 9.48 11.90
C LYS A 636 23.71 9.98 13.27
N PHE A 637 23.55 11.28 13.44
CA PHE A 637 23.29 11.90 14.74
C PHE A 637 21.81 12.24 14.95
N PHE A 638 21.44 12.76 16.11
CA PHE A 638 20.08 13.21 16.38
C PHE A 638 19.85 14.59 15.77
N THR A 639 18.61 14.98 15.47
CA THR A 639 18.34 16.38 15.12
C THR A 639 18.52 17.25 16.37
N VAL A 640 17.87 16.84 17.46
CA VAL A 640 18.03 17.41 18.80
C VAL A 640 18.40 16.29 19.77
N GLU A 641 19.43 16.52 20.57
CA GLU A 641 19.91 15.61 21.61
C GLU A 641 19.89 16.29 22.97
N ILE A 642 19.17 15.69 23.92
CA ILE A 642 19.04 16.17 25.29
C ILE A 642 19.76 15.17 26.19
N ILE A 643 20.95 15.56 26.63
CA ILE A 643 21.88 14.66 27.33
C ILE A 643 21.63 14.72 28.84
N SER A 644 21.34 15.89 29.41
CA SER A 644 21.06 16.03 30.85
C SER A 644 20.20 17.26 31.15
N GLY A 645 19.55 17.27 32.32
CA GLY A 645 18.77 18.38 32.86
C GLY A 645 17.39 18.58 32.22
N ILE A 646 16.80 19.74 32.47
CA ILE A 646 15.41 20.07 32.12
C ILE A 646 15.41 21.12 31.01
N MET A 647 15.23 20.69 29.77
CA MET A 647 14.98 21.60 28.66
C MET A 647 13.47 21.78 28.46
N GLU A 648 12.99 23.02 28.47
CA GLU A 648 11.64 23.37 28.06
C GLU A 648 11.65 23.74 26.57
N MET A 649 10.96 22.96 25.74
CA MET A 649 10.90 23.18 24.30
C MET A 649 9.45 23.41 23.85
N ASP A 650 9.21 24.52 23.16
CA ASP A 650 7.87 24.98 22.80
C ASP A 650 7.76 25.37 21.32
N ASN A 651 6.70 24.91 20.64
CA ASN A 651 6.36 25.32 19.29
C ASN A 651 7.54 25.23 18.30
N CYS A 652 8.29 24.12 18.38
CA CYS A 652 9.40 23.81 17.48
C CYS A 652 9.01 22.76 16.45
N ASP A 653 9.62 22.84 15.27
CA ASP A 653 9.50 21.83 14.21
C ASP A 653 10.84 21.10 14.07
N ILE A 654 10.86 19.78 14.25
CA ILE A 654 12.06 18.96 14.34
C ILE A 654 12.01 17.85 13.29
N SER A 655 12.94 17.88 12.34
CA SER A 655 12.99 16.91 11.26
C SER A 655 14.39 16.49 10.84
N GLY A 656 14.54 15.29 10.27
CA GLY A 656 15.75 14.86 9.58
C GLY A 656 16.09 13.38 9.76
N LEU A 657 16.66 12.77 8.71
CA LEU A 657 16.91 11.32 8.59
C LEU A 657 18.12 10.81 9.40
N GLY A 658 18.45 11.50 10.50
CA GLY A 658 19.44 11.10 11.50
C GLY A 658 19.01 9.87 12.30
N ALA A 659 19.66 9.61 13.44
CA ALA A 659 19.30 8.49 14.32
C ALA A 659 17.88 8.61 14.89
N ALA A 660 17.51 9.81 15.36
CA ALA A 660 16.13 10.20 15.67
C ALA A 660 15.99 11.73 15.50
N CYS A 661 14.76 12.23 15.36
CA CYS A 661 14.54 13.68 15.46
C CYS A 661 14.92 14.17 16.85
N LEU A 662 14.47 13.47 17.90
CA LEU A 662 14.75 13.81 19.27
C LEU A 662 15.34 12.62 20.04
N GLY A 663 16.57 12.76 20.52
CA GLY A 663 17.24 11.79 21.41
C GLY A 663 17.30 12.29 22.84
N ILE A 664 16.84 11.50 23.81
CA ILE A 664 16.86 11.85 25.24
C ILE A 664 17.52 10.74 26.04
N SER A 665 18.52 11.09 26.85
CA SER A 665 19.31 10.10 27.56
C SER A 665 19.83 10.57 28.93
N ARG A 666 20.55 9.68 29.63
CA ARG A 666 21.31 9.94 30.87
C ARG A 666 20.55 10.72 31.95
N GLY A 667 19.26 10.43 32.13
CA GLY A 667 18.44 11.06 33.17
C GLY A 667 17.94 12.46 32.82
N ALA A 668 18.07 12.93 31.58
CA ALA A 668 17.45 14.17 31.13
C ALA A 668 15.91 14.12 31.30
N GLU A 669 15.32 15.24 31.68
CA GLU A 669 13.89 15.41 31.99
C GLU A 669 13.27 16.59 31.21
N PRO A 670 13.30 16.56 29.87
CA PRO A 670 12.75 17.65 29.07
C PRO A 670 11.23 17.73 29.19
N LYS A 671 10.73 18.96 29.02
CA LYS A 671 9.30 19.26 28.85
C LYS A 671 9.10 19.80 27.45
N ILE A 672 8.45 19.03 26.60
CA ILE A 672 8.30 19.35 25.18
C ILE A 672 6.82 19.53 24.87
N LYS A 673 6.50 20.65 24.24
CA LYS A 673 5.12 21.03 24.01
C LYS A 673 4.88 21.69 22.67
N GLU A 674 3.71 21.41 22.09
CA GLU A 674 3.25 22.02 20.83
C GLU A 674 4.25 21.82 19.68
N CYS A 675 5.10 20.79 19.75
CA CYS A 675 6.14 20.54 18.76
C CYS A 675 5.67 19.60 17.66
N LEU A 676 6.21 19.81 16.46
CA LEU A 676 6.10 18.91 15.32
C LEU A 676 7.39 18.09 15.23
N ILE A 677 7.27 16.76 15.18
CA ILE A 677 8.42 15.85 15.17
C ILE A 677 8.20 14.83 14.06
N HIS A 678 8.93 14.97 12.97
CA HIS A 678 8.60 14.20 11.76
C HIS A 678 9.76 13.96 10.82
N HIS A 679 9.58 13.05 9.86
CA HIS A 679 10.59 12.76 8.83
C HIS A 679 11.95 12.34 9.42
N GLY A 680 11.93 11.76 10.62
CA GLY A 680 13.08 11.14 11.27
C GLY A 680 13.21 9.66 10.95
N LYS A 681 14.35 9.04 11.30
CA LYS A 681 14.37 7.57 11.40
C LYS A 681 13.44 7.11 12.51
N VAL A 682 13.64 7.65 13.71
CA VAL A 682 12.71 7.56 14.83
C VAL A 682 12.26 8.98 15.15
N GLY A 683 11.00 9.20 15.51
CA GLY A 683 10.55 10.53 15.93
C GLY A 683 11.21 10.93 17.25
N ILE A 684 10.89 10.20 18.32
CA ILE A 684 11.45 10.41 19.65
C ILE A 684 12.08 9.11 20.15
N ALA A 685 13.36 9.16 20.52
CA ALA A 685 14.09 8.07 21.15
C ALA A 685 14.47 8.43 22.60
N ILE A 686 13.93 7.70 23.56
CA ILE A 686 14.21 7.87 25.00
C ILE A 686 14.92 6.61 25.49
N PHE A 687 16.18 6.75 25.87
CA PHE A 687 17.08 5.62 26.13
C PHE A 687 18.05 5.91 27.29
N ASN A 688 18.74 4.90 27.80
CA ASN A 688 19.74 5.05 28.86
C ASN A 688 19.24 5.86 30.08
N LYS A 689 18.11 5.44 30.66
CA LYS A 689 17.44 6.11 31.79
C LYS A 689 16.98 7.54 31.49
N GLY A 690 16.78 7.90 30.21
CA GLY A 690 16.17 9.17 29.84
C GLY A 690 14.74 9.26 30.36
N ASN A 691 14.30 10.47 30.66
CA ASN A 691 12.93 10.77 31.08
C ASN A 691 12.31 11.81 30.14
N GLY A 692 11.04 12.20 30.35
CA GLY A 692 10.48 13.35 29.64
C GLY A 692 8.97 13.49 29.76
N LEU A 693 8.49 14.71 29.57
CA LEU A 693 7.08 15.07 29.47
C LEU A 693 6.81 15.66 28.08
N PHE A 694 5.85 15.10 27.36
CA PHE A 694 5.43 15.54 26.03
C PHE A 694 3.97 15.89 26.06
N HIS A 695 3.60 17.10 25.62
CA HIS A 695 2.20 17.51 25.61
C HIS A 695 1.80 18.26 24.33
N HIS A 696 0.64 17.92 23.76
CA HIS A 696 0.15 18.56 22.51
C HIS A 696 1.15 18.47 21.33
N CYS A 697 1.97 17.42 21.27
CA CYS A 697 2.91 17.22 20.17
C CYS A 697 2.29 16.41 19.03
N ASN A 698 2.75 16.64 17.81
CA ASN A 698 2.45 15.80 16.65
C ASN A 698 3.72 15.03 16.22
N ILE A 699 3.67 13.70 16.29
CA ILE A 699 4.78 12.82 15.96
C ILE A 699 4.39 11.93 14.78
N PHE A 700 4.95 12.18 13.60
CA PHE A 700 4.45 11.56 12.38
C PHE A 700 5.47 11.40 11.25
N GLU A 701 5.16 10.54 10.27
CA GLU A 701 5.98 10.35 9.06
C GLU A 701 7.44 9.98 9.37
N ASN A 702 7.67 9.19 10.42
CA ASN A 702 8.99 8.67 10.75
C ASN A 702 9.19 7.28 10.11
N LYS A 703 10.43 7.00 9.70
CA LYS A 703 10.80 5.75 8.98
C LYS A 703 10.66 4.48 9.83
N TYR A 704 10.68 4.62 11.15
CA TYR A 704 10.50 3.54 12.12
C TYR A 704 9.42 3.95 13.12
N GLN A 705 9.74 3.96 14.42
CA GLN A 705 8.77 4.29 15.46
C GLN A 705 8.52 5.79 15.53
N GLY A 706 7.28 6.17 15.83
CA GLY A 706 6.99 7.53 16.28
C GLY A 706 7.71 7.81 17.59
N ILE A 707 7.51 6.95 18.58
CA ILE A 707 8.15 7.04 19.90
C ILE A 707 8.73 5.69 20.30
N CYS A 708 10.01 5.67 20.70
CA CYS A 708 10.68 4.49 21.25
C CYS A 708 11.20 4.78 22.66
N ILE A 709 10.73 4.01 23.64
CA ILE A 709 11.14 4.12 25.06
C ILE A 709 11.87 2.83 25.45
N THR A 710 13.15 2.94 25.79
CA THR A 710 14.05 1.80 26.02
C THR A 710 15.08 2.07 27.12
N GLY A 711 15.84 1.07 27.56
CA GLY A 711 16.96 1.26 28.48
C GLY A 711 16.57 1.77 29.88
N ASN A 712 15.53 1.20 30.49
CA ASN A 712 15.00 1.59 31.81
C ASN A 712 14.54 3.07 31.88
N SER A 713 14.04 3.61 30.77
CA SER A 713 13.61 5.01 30.65
C SER A 713 12.17 5.23 31.11
N LYS A 714 11.78 6.50 31.34
CA LYS A 714 10.40 6.85 31.72
C LYS A 714 9.84 8.05 30.94
N ALA A 715 8.76 7.86 30.20
CA ALA A 715 8.15 8.97 29.47
C ALA A 715 6.69 9.19 29.86
N THR A 716 6.28 10.46 29.94
CA THR A 716 4.87 10.86 30.05
C THR A 716 4.46 11.56 28.77
N ILE A 717 3.51 11.00 28.04
CA ILE A 717 2.98 11.56 26.79
C ILE A 717 1.51 11.89 26.99
N GLN A 718 1.13 13.14 26.73
CA GLN A 718 -0.21 13.67 27.02
C GLN A 718 -0.78 14.40 25.82
N ASN A 719 -2.06 14.19 25.53
CA ASN A 719 -2.83 14.97 24.54
C ASN A 719 -2.13 15.13 23.18
N SER A 720 -1.38 14.11 22.77
CA SER A 720 -0.50 14.15 21.60
C SER A 720 -1.01 13.22 20.51
N LYS A 721 -0.62 13.48 19.26
CA LYS A 721 -1.00 12.68 18.10
C LYS A 721 0.22 11.95 17.57
N ILE A 722 0.11 10.63 17.42
CA ILE A 722 1.19 9.76 16.94
C ILE A 722 0.67 8.96 15.75
N TYR A 723 1.08 9.34 14.54
CA TYR A 723 0.44 8.83 13.33
C TYR A 723 1.36 8.71 12.12
N LEU A 724 0.98 7.88 11.15
CA LEU A 724 1.71 7.72 9.88
C LEU A 724 3.21 7.38 10.05
N ASN A 725 3.55 6.60 11.07
CA ASN A 725 4.91 6.07 11.22
C ASN A 725 5.01 4.70 10.55
N GLU A 726 6.15 4.42 9.92
CA GLU A 726 6.38 3.21 9.10
C GLU A 726 6.59 1.93 9.95
N ASP A 727 6.84 2.05 11.25
CA ASP A 727 6.74 0.92 12.20
C ASP A 727 5.56 1.13 13.17
N TYR A 728 5.85 1.16 14.47
CA TYR A 728 4.89 1.32 15.57
C TYR A 728 4.63 2.79 15.83
N GLY A 729 3.42 3.13 16.29
CA GLY A 729 3.18 4.45 16.86
C GLY A 729 4.08 4.66 18.09
N ILE A 730 3.92 3.80 19.09
CA ILE A 730 4.71 3.80 20.32
C ILE A 730 5.27 2.40 20.58
N GLN A 731 6.58 2.29 20.82
CA GLN A 731 7.24 1.08 21.32
C GLN A 731 7.82 1.32 22.72
N VAL A 732 7.53 0.41 23.66
CA VAL A 732 8.08 0.41 25.02
C VAL A 732 8.77 -0.92 25.31
N LYS A 733 10.08 -0.90 25.58
CA LYS A 733 10.88 -2.11 25.82
C LYS A 733 11.93 -1.91 26.92
N GLU A 734 12.64 -2.98 27.26
CA GLU A 734 13.75 -3.01 28.23
C GLU A 734 13.41 -2.42 29.61
N SER A 735 12.38 -2.98 30.25
CA SER A 735 11.92 -2.59 31.60
C SER A 735 11.55 -1.10 31.75
N SER A 736 11.23 -0.45 30.63
CA SER A 736 10.86 0.96 30.62
C SER A 736 9.43 1.17 31.14
N LYS A 737 9.17 2.39 31.61
CA LYS A 737 7.90 2.78 32.24
C LYS A 737 7.39 4.07 31.61
N GLY A 738 6.18 4.47 31.99
CA GLY A 738 5.62 5.72 31.50
C GLY A 738 4.11 5.81 31.65
N ALA A 739 3.57 6.99 31.33
CA ALA A 739 2.14 7.24 31.29
C ALA A 739 1.77 7.89 29.95
N ILE A 740 0.88 7.26 29.21
CA ILE A 740 0.36 7.76 27.93
C ILE A 740 -1.11 8.11 28.16
N ARG A 741 -1.47 9.39 28.03
CA ARG A 741 -2.79 9.89 28.40
C ARG A 741 -3.41 10.76 27.31
N GLY A 742 -4.69 10.55 27.00
CA GLY A 742 -5.43 11.45 26.10
C GLY A 742 -4.85 11.50 24.68
N CYS A 743 -4.10 10.48 24.26
CA CYS A 743 -3.38 10.50 22.98
C CYS A 743 -4.19 9.83 21.87
N ASP A 744 -4.03 10.33 20.64
CA ASP A 744 -4.55 9.70 19.42
C ASP A 744 -3.40 8.98 18.70
N ILE A 745 -3.50 7.65 18.55
CA ILE A 745 -2.47 6.80 17.94
C ILE A 745 -3.06 6.05 16.75
N PHE A 746 -2.72 6.48 15.54
CA PHE A 746 -3.47 6.04 14.35
C PHE A 746 -2.67 6.03 13.04
N TYR A 747 -3.13 5.26 12.05
CA TYR A 747 -2.47 5.11 10.74
C TYR A 747 -0.98 4.70 10.77
N ASN A 748 -0.52 4.04 11.83
CA ASN A 748 0.84 3.48 11.85
C ASN A 748 0.87 2.15 11.08
N LYS A 749 1.98 1.87 10.40
CA LYS A 749 2.10 0.72 9.47
C LYS A 749 2.26 -0.63 10.17
N LEU A 750 2.66 -0.65 11.44
CA LEU A 750 2.58 -1.83 12.29
C LEU A 750 1.53 -1.61 13.39
N ASN A 751 1.80 -2.07 14.61
CA ASN A 751 0.90 -1.92 15.74
C ASN A 751 0.81 -0.45 16.17
N GLY A 752 -0.35 -0.01 16.66
CA GLY A 752 -0.46 1.32 17.27
C GLY A 752 0.49 1.43 18.46
N VAL A 753 0.46 0.44 19.34
CA VAL A 753 1.31 0.32 20.51
C VAL A 753 1.93 -1.07 20.61
N GLU A 754 3.24 -1.11 20.85
CA GLU A 754 4.02 -2.33 21.10
C GLU A 754 4.68 -2.25 22.49
N ILE A 755 4.46 -3.26 23.34
CA ILE A 755 5.03 -3.32 24.70
C ILE A 755 5.72 -4.67 24.91
N GLU A 756 7.00 -4.61 25.23
CA GLU A 756 7.88 -5.77 25.31
C GLU A 756 8.76 -5.76 26.56
N SER A 757 9.46 -6.88 26.80
CA SER A 757 10.64 -6.95 27.68
C SER A 757 10.38 -6.41 29.10
N LYS A 758 9.36 -6.94 29.78
CA LYS A 758 8.99 -6.58 31.17
C LYS A 758 8.65 -5.09 31.40
N SER A 759 8.35 -4.35 30.35
CA SER A 759 7.96 -2.93 30.45
C SER A 759 6.59 -2.76 31.11
N LEU A 760 6.40 -1.65 31.83
CA LEU A 760 5.19 -1.38 32.62
C LEU A 760 4.62 0.03 32.34
N PRO A 761 4.28 0.37 31.09
CA PRO A 761 3.59 1.63 30.81
C PRO A 761 2.14 1.58 31.29
N LYS A 762 1.57 2.77 31.51
CA LYS A 762 0.15 3.00 31.75
C LYS A 762 -0.47 3.73 30.56
N PHE A 763 -1.59 3.25 30.03
CA PHE A 763 -2.36 3.90 28.98
C PHE A 763 -3.75 4.28 29.50
N GLU A 764 -4.11 5.56 29.41
CA GLU A 764 -5.34 6.10 29.98
C GLU A 764 -6.03 7.08 29.03
N ASN A 765 -7.33 6.93 28.79
CA ASN A 765 -8.12 7.86 27.96
C ASN A 765 -7.55 8.06 26.53
N CYS A 766 -6.87 7.07 25.96
CA CYS A 766 -6.31 7.15 24.60
C CYS A 766 -7.26 6.60 23.53
N ASN A 767 -7.18 7.15 22.32
CA ASN A 767 -7.79 6.59 21.13
C ASN A 767 -6.72 5.90 20.27
N ILE A 768 -6.87 4.60 20.01
CA ILE A 768 -5.90 3.79 19.27
C ILE A 768 -6.62 3.13 18.10
N PHE A 769 -6.47 3.70 16.90
CA PHE A 769 -7.37 3.36 15.81
C PHE A 769 -6.75 3.38 14.41
N GLU A 770 -7.35 2.64 13.49
CA GLU A 770 -6.95 2.61 12.07
C GLU A 770 -5.44 2.34 11.83
N ASN A 771 -4.79 1.58 12.72
CA ASN A 771 -3.43 1.09 12.50
C ASN A 771 -3.43 -0.18 11.63
N GLN A 772 -2.36 -0.39 10.85
CA GLN A 772 -2.26 -1.54 9.93
C GLN A 772 -1.92 -2.86 10.65
N GLY A 773 -1.47 -2.79 11.90
CA GLY A 773 -1.31 -3.92 12.82
C GLY A 773 -2.44 -4.06 13.83
N HIS A 774 -2.08 -4.52 15.02
CA HIS A 774 -2.93 -4.55 16.21
C HIS A 774 -3.09 -3.13 16.78
N GLY A 775 -4.15 -2.89 17.55
CA GLY A 775 -4.24 -1.66 18.33
C GLY A 775 -3.12 -1.61 19.38
N ILE A 776 -3.11 -2.60 20.28
CA ILE A 776 -2.08 -2.82 21.29
C ILE A 776 -1.58 -4.26 21.20
N PHE A 777 -0.27 -4.43 21.13
CA PHE A 777 0.37 -5.74 21.20
C PHE A 777 1.33 -5.81 22.39
N LEU A 778 1.25 -6.91 23.14
CA LEU A 778 1.96 -7.16 24.38
C LEU A 778 2.74 -8.48 24.25
N SER A 779 4.06 -8.45 24.44
CA SER A 779 4.93 -9.64 24.50
C SER A 779 5.75 -9.67 25.77
N ASP A 780 5.62 -10.76 26.55
CA ASP A 780 6.44 -11.03 27.72
C ASP A 780 6.40 -9.91 28.78
N VAL A 781 5.19 -9.40 29.08
CA VAL A 781 4.94 -8.33 30.05
C VAL A 781 3.85 -8.70 31.07
N LEU A 782 4.07 -8.37 32.35
CA LEU A 782 3.26 -8.95 33.43
C LEU A 782 2.22 -8.04 34.06
N ARG A 783 2.33 -6.70 33.99
CA ARG A 783 1.40 -5.76 34.65
C ARG A 783 1.25 -4.37 33.98
N PRO A 784 1.27 -4.22 32.64
CA PRO A 784 0.91 -2.94 32.04
C PRO A 784 -0.56 -2.62 32.35
N LYS A 785 -0.88 -1.34 32.61
CA LYS A 785 -2.25 -0.90 32.91
C LYS A 785 -2.86 -0.21 31.71
N LEU A 786 -4.04 -0.66 31.28
CA LEU A 786 -4.80 -0.12 30.16
C LEU A 786 -6.19 0.27 30.67
N SER A 787 -6.49 1.56 30.83
CA SER A 787 -7.77 2.02 31.38
C SER A 787 -8.47 3.08 30.53
N ASN A 788 -9.79 2.99 30.38
CA ASN A 788 -10.61 4.01 29.71
C ASN A 788 -10.19 4.33 28.26
N ASN A 789 -9.55 3.40 27.55
CA ASN A 789 -9.10 3.61 26.18
C ASN A 789 -10.16 3.16 25.17
N ARG A 790 -10.14 3.77 23.98
CA ARG A 790 -10.95 3.38 22.82
C ARG A 790 -10.04 2.78 21.75
N ILE A 791 -10.21 1.50 21.43
CA ILE A 791 -9.33 0.74 20.52
C ILE A 791 -10.16 0.18 19.37
N TYR A 792 -10.06 0.79 18.19
CA TYR A 792 -11.03 0.52 17.12
C TYR A 792 -10.52 0.63 15.69
N LEU A 793 -11.20 -0.02 14.75
CA LEU A 793 -10.89 0.04 13.31
C LEU A 793 -9.44 -0.36 12.94
N ASN A 794 -8.72 -1.07 13.81
CA ASN A 794 -7.39 -1.58 13.47
C ASN A 794 -7.50 -2.78 12.51
N LYS A 795 -6.48 -2.99 11.67
CA LYS A 795 -6.48 -4.05 10.65
C LYS A 795 -6.30 -5.45 11.22
N LYS A 796 -5.74 -5.57 12.42
CA LYS A 796 -5.70 -6.82 13.18
C LYS A 796 -6.57 -6.72 14.44
N SER A 797 -6.27 -7.54 15.44
CA SER A 797 -6.99 -7.57 16.71
C SER A 797 -6.78 -6.27 17.53
N GLY A 798 -7.76 -5.90 18.35
CA GLY A 798 -7.70 -4.70 19.18
C GLY A 798 -6.58 -4.76 20.21
N ILE A 799 -6.63 -5.75 21.11
CA ILE A 799 -5.55 -6.06 22.07
C ILE A 799 -5.06 -7.50 21.84
N THR A 800 -3.75 -7.68 21.70
CA THR A 800 -3.13 -8.99 21.59
C THR A 800 -2.10 -9.21 22.70
N CYS A 801 -2.20 -10.35 23.38
CA CYS A 801 -1.30 -10.76 24.45
C CYS A 801 -0.57 -12.05 24.09
N LYS A 802 0.77 -12.03 24.20
CA LYS A 802 1.64 -13.18 24.05
C LYS A 802 2.51 -13.30 25.30
N SER A 803 2.39 -14.41 26.03
CA SER A 803 3.07 -14.60 27.32
C SER A 803 2.91 -13.40 28.27
N SER A 804 1.75 -12.73 28.23
CA SER A 804 1.55 -11.43 28.88
C SER A 804 0.38 -11.43 29.84
N SER A 805 0.33 -10.47 30.78
CA SER A 805 -0.68 -10.37 31.85
C SER A 805 -1.11 -8.93 32.10
N PRO A 806 -1.75 -8.23 31.14
CA PRO A 806 -2.17 -6.85 31.34
C PRO A 806 -3.29 -6.72 32.39
N GLN A 807 -3.40 -5.53 32.99
CA GLN A 807 -4.57 -5.12 33.75
C GLN A 807 -5.39 -4.10 32.93
N THR A 808 -6.57 -4.50 32.48
CA THR A 808 -7.36 -3.84 31.44
C THR A 808 -8.74 -3.48 31.97
N PHE A 809 -9.00 -2.19 32.18
CA PHE A 809 -10.20 -1.69 32.87
C PHE A 809 -11.01 -0.71 32.03
N HIS A 810 -12.33 -0.91 31.92
CA HIS A 810 -13.24 0.09 31.34
C HIS A 810 -12.89 0.57 29.92
N ASN A 811 -12.26 -0.27 29.11
CA ASN A 811 -11.92 0.07 27.72
C ASN A 811 -13.08 -0.26 26.77
N GLU A 812 -13.15 0.48 25.65
CA GLU A 812 -14.02 0.15 24.52
C GLU A 812 -13.18 -0.40 23.36
N ILE A 813 -13.44 -1.64 22.96
CA ILE A 813 -12.66 -2.37 21.95
C ILE A 813 -13.59 -2.84 20.84
N PHE A 814 -13.59 -2.14 19.71
CA PHE A 814 -14.65 -2.32 18.73
C PHE A 814 -14.26 -2.14 17.26
N GLN A 815 -15.01 -2.74 16.35
CA GLN A 815 -14.81 -2.58 14.89
C GLN A 815 -13.40 -2.94 14.38
N ASN A 816 -12.63 -3.75 15.11
CA ASN A 816 -11.35 -4.23 14.65
C ASN A 816 -11.54 -5.34 13.60
N SER A 817 -10.62 -5.46 12.64
CA SER A 817 -10.76 -6.36 11.50
C SER A 817 -10.51 -7.83 11.82
N GLU A 818 -10.02 -8.14 13.02
CA GLU A 818 -9.94 -9.49 13.58
C GLU A 818 -10.73 -9.59 14.89
N LEU A 819 -10.06 -9.99 16.00
CA LEU A 819 -10.64 -10.18 17.32
C LEU A 819 -10.68 -8.85 18.09
N GLY A 820 -11.58 -8.74 19.07
CA GLY A 820 -11.47 -7.66 20.06
C GLY A 820 -10.22 -7.84 20.92
N ILE A 821 -10.14 -8.98 21.62
CA ILE A 821 -9.01 -9.36 22.48
C ILE A 821 -8.53 -10.76 22.12
N PHE A 822 -7.23 -10.92 21.94
CA PHE A 822 -6.57 -12.20 21.68
C PHE A 822 -5.51 -12.51 22.74
N LEU A 823 -5.64 -13.64 23.42
CA LEU A 823 -4.67 -14.13 24.40
C LEU A 823 -4.06 -15.46 23.97
N ASN A 824 -2.74 -15.50 23.91
CA ASN A 824 -1.98 -16.65 23.42
C ASN A 824 -0.71 -16.90 24.25
N LYS A 825 -0.13 -18.10 24.12
CA LYS A 825 1.10 -18.55 24.79
C LYS A 825 1.07 -18.35 26.30
N GLN A 826 0.17 -19.06 27.00
CA GLN A 826 0.06 -18.99 28.46
C GLN A 826 -0.16 -17.58 29.00
N SER A 827 -0.81 -16.71 28.21
CA SER A 827 -1.13 -15.36 28.67
C SER A 827 -2.17 -15.42 29.79
N LYS A 828 -2.05 -14.47 30.71
CA LYS A 828 -3.02 -14.22 31.77
C LYS A 828 -3.47 -12.77 31.65
N GLY A 829 -4.02 -12.22 32.73
CA GLY A 829 -4.40 -10.81 32.79
C GLY A 829 -5.79 -10.64 33.36
N GLU A 830 -6.10 -9.41 33.73
CA GLU A 830 -7.37 -8.99 34.29
C GLU A 830 -8.06 -8.08 33.28
N PHE A 831 -9.27 -8.45 32.87
CA PHE A 831 -10.11 -7.67 31.97
C PHE A 831 -11.41 -7.39 32.69
N ILE A 832 -11.57 -6.17 33.20
CA ILE A 832 -12.70 -5.80 34.05
C ILE A 832 -13.47 -4.61 33.48
N GLY A 833 -14.80 -4.69 33.40
CA GLY A 833 -15.64 -3.55 33.02
C GLY A 833 -15.52 -3.12 31.56
N ASN A 834 -14.94 -3.93 30.66
CA ASN A 834 -14.69 -3.54 29.26
C ASN A 834 -15.91 -3.79 28.36
N LYS A 835 -16.04 -2.97 27.31
CA LYS A 835 -17.03 -3.16 26.22
C LYS A 835 -16.32 -3.65 24.97
N ILE A 836 -16.68 -4.84 24.48
CA ILE A 836 -16.01 -5.51 23.36
C ILE A 836 -17.04 -5.85 22.28
N TYR A 837 -17.07 -5.10 21.18
CA TYR A 837 -18.20 -5.17 20.26
C TYR A 837 -17.91 -4.88 18.79
N ASN A 838 -18.77 -5.35 17.88
CA ASN A 838 -18.64 -5.07 16.43
C ASN A 838 -17.31 -5.50 15.80
N ASN A 839 -16.52 -6.41 16.39
CA ASN A 839 -15.28 -6.90 15.78
C ASN A 839 -15.61 -7.97 14.72
N LYS A 840 -14.80 -8.05 13.65
CA LYS A 840 -15.09 -8.91 12.49
C LYS A 840 -14.93 -10.40 12.76
N LEU A 841 -14.18 -10.79 13.79
CA LEU A 841 -14.10 -12.17 14.27
C LEU A 841 -14.78 -12.25 15.65
N ALA A 842 -14.25 -13.05 16.57
CA ALA A 842 -14.77 -13.15 17.92
C ALA A 842 -14.47 -11.89 18.77
N GLY A 843 -15.28 -11.66 19.80
CA GLY A 843 -15.01 -10.62 20.78
C GLY A 843 -13.72 -10.90 21.54
N VAL A 844 -13.61 -12.10 22.11
CA VAL A 844 -12.45 -12.57 22.88
C VAL A 844 -12.08 -13.99 22.43
N GLN A 845 -10.78 -14.25 22.28
CA GLN A 845 -10.24 -15.60 22.12
C GLN A 845 -9.07 -15.84 23.08
N ILE A 846 -9.13 -16.94 23.80
CA ILE A 846 -8.04 -17.46 24.64
C ILE A 846 -7.54 -18.79 24.07
N GLN A 847 -6.23 -18.95 23.95
CA GLN A 847 -5.61 -20.18 23.44
C GLN A 847 -4.23 -20.47 24.07
N ASP A 848 -3.66 -21.62 23.75
CA ASP A 848 -2.35 -22.11 24.22
C ASP A 848 -2.19 -22.03 25.74
N LYS A 849 -3.09 -22.70 26.48
CA LYS A 849 -3.08 -22.76 27.96
C LYS A 849 -3.16 -21.38 28.65
N SER A 850 -3.77 -20.39 27.99
CA SER A 850 -3.99 -19.08 28.60
C SER A 850 -5.03 -19.17 29.72
N ASP A 851 -4.86 -18.36 30.77
CA ASP A 851 -5.67 -18.38 31.99
C ASP A 851 -5.99 -16.95 32.49
N PRO A 852 -6.78 -16.16 31.74
CA PRO A 852 -7.14 -14.79 32.12
C PRO A 852 -8.41 -14.72 33.00
N ILE A 853 -8.58 -13.57 33.65
CA ILE A 853 -9.80 -13.19 34.39
C ILE A 853 -10.58 -12.18 33.55
N PHE A 854 -11.86 -12.47 33.30
CA PHE A 854 -12.81 -11.54 32.70
C PHE A 854 -13.98 -11.32 33.67
N ASP A 855 -14.08 -10.13 34.24
CA ASP A 855 -15.17 -9.78 35.18
C ASP A 855 -15.96 -8.55 34.71
N ASP A 856 -17.28 -8.57 34.85
CA ASP A 856 -18.15 -7.40 34.56
C ASP A 856 -17.98 -6.79 33.14
N ASN A 857 -17.62 -7.59 32.13
CA ASN A 857 -17.48 -7.10 30.75
C ASN A 857 -18.79 -7.25 29.96
N SER A 858 -18.97 -6.39 28.95
CA SER A 858 -20.02 -6.50 27.95
C SER A 858 -19.45 -6.90 26.59
N ILE A 859 -19.78 -8.08 26.08
CA ILE A 859 -19.27 -8.63 24.82
C ILE A 859 -20.42 -8.89 23.85
N PHE A 860 -20.53 -8.07 22.79
CA PHE A 860 -21.75 -8.07 21.97
C PHE A 860 -21.56 -7.68 20.51
N LYS A 861 -22.49 -8.10 19.64
CA LYS A 861 -22.51 -7.71 18.20
C LYS A 861 -21.23 -8.01 17.43
N ASN A 862 -20.41 -8.97 17.86
CA ASN A 862 -19.26 -9.42 17.08
C ASN A 862 -19.74 -10.40 15.99
N THR A 863 -19.07 -10.40 14.83
CA THR A 863 -19.44 -11.26 13.69
C THR A 863 -19.10 -12.73 13.95
N GLY A 864 -18.17 -12.99 14.88
CA GLY A 864 -17.84 -14.31 15.42
C GLY A 864 -18.59 -14.63 16.72
N SER A 865 -18.02 -15.55 17.50
CA SER A 865 -18.53 -15.84 18.85
C SER A 865 -18.15 -14.70 19.81
N ALA A 866 -18.85 -14.52 20.92
CA ALA A 866 -18.44 -13.52 21.90
C ALA A 866 -17.12 -13.93 22.57
N PHE A 867 -17.05 -15.17 23.03
CA PHE A 867 -15.88 -15.72 23.73
C PHE A 867 -15.52 -17.10 23.17
N ILE A 868 -14.25 -17.33 22.85
CA ILE A 868 -13.72 -18.61 22.35
C ILE A 868 -12.57 -19.07 23.25
N ALA A 869 -12.60 -20.33 23.71
CA ALA A 869 -11.51 -20.98 24.43
C ALA A 869 -10.96 -22.18 23.64
N ARG A 870 -9.65 -22.17 23.36
CA ARG A 870 -8.93 -23.18 22.56
C ARG A 870 -7.69 -23.70 23.27
N ASP A 871 -7.19 -24.84 22.81
CA ASP A 871 -5.87 -25.39 23.10
C ASP A 871 -5.53 -25.44 24.59
N HIS A 872 -6.35 -26.18 25.35
CA HIS A 872 -6.20 -26.40 26.78
C HIS A 872 -6.23 -25.13 27.64
N SER A 873 -6.91 -24.07 27.18
CA SER A 873 -7.05 -22.84 27.95
C SER A 873 -7.98 -23.00 29.14
N LEU A 874 -7.69 -22.23 30.19
CA LEU A 874 -8.46 -22.18 31.43
C LEU A 874 -9.23 -20.84 31.43
N GLY A 875 -9.04 -19.99 32.43
CA GLY A 875 -9.67 -18.69 32.53
C GLY A 875 -10.91 -18.67 33.42
N SER A 876 -11.16 -17.52 34.04
CA SER A 876 -12.31 -17.26 34.91
C SER A 876 -13.12 -16.10 34.34
N ILE A 877 -14.34 -16.39 33.89
CA ILE A 877 -15.24 -15.47 33.21
C ILE A 877 -16.47 -15.29 34.09
N THR A 878 -16.55 -14.16 34.80
CA THR A 878 -17.54 -13.90 35.86
C THR A 878 -18.37 -12.64 35.61
N ASN A 879 -19.66 -12.69 35.94
CA ASN A 879 -20.55 -11.51 35.90
C ASN A 879 -20.61 -10.76 34.54
N ASN A 880 -20.29 -11.42 33.42
CA ASN A 880 -20.26 -10.75 32.10
C ASN A 880 -21.64 -10.76 31.42
N LEU A 881 -21.89 -9.75 30.59
CA LEU A 881 -23.02 -9.66 29.67
C LEU A 881 -22.58 -10.06 28.26
N ILE A 882 -23.11 -11.17 27.75
CA ILE A 882 -22.72 -11.74 26.45
C ILE A 882 -23.94 -11.84 25.54
N TYR A 883 -24.03 -10.98 24.51
CA TYR A 883 -25.28 -10.89 23.75
C TYR A 883 -25.17 -10.43 22.29
N GLU A 884 -26.17 -10.77 21.49
CA GLU A 884 -26.32 -10.29 20.10
C GLU A 884 -25.10 -10.58 19.18
N ASN A 885 -24.29 -11.60 19.47
CA ASN A 885 -23.21 -12.03 18.57
C ASN A 885 -23.74 -12.93 17.46
N ASP A 886 -23.13 -12.87 16.27
CA ASP A 886 -23.61 -13.58 15.08
C ASP A 886 -23.36 -15.09 15.13
N ARG A 887 -22.48 -15.56 16.03
CA ARG A 887 -22.27 -16.98 16.33
C ARG A 887 -22.61 -17.31 17.79
N SER A 888 -21.79 -18.13 18.45
CA SER A 888 -22.05 -18.56 19.83
C SER A 888 -21.77 -17.43 20.81
N GLY A 889 -22.51 -17.35 21.92
CA GLY A 889 -22.13 -16.50 23.05
C GLY A 889 -20.79 -16.98 23.61
N ILE A 890 -20.73 -18.27 23.94
CA ILE A 890 -19.51 -18.93 24.40
C ILE A 890 -19.22 -20.15 23.51
N ASP A 891 -17.96 -20.32 23.14
CA ASP A 891 -17.44 -21.49 22.43
C ASP A 891 -16.24 -22.08 23.18
N VAL A 892 -16.33 -23.35 23.58
CA VAL A 892 -15.26 -24.06 24.30
C VAL A 892 -14.85 -25.29 23.50
N GLU A 893 -13.59 -25.32 23.07
CA GLU A 893 -13.07 -26.40 22.24
C GLU A 893 -11.63 -26.80 22.59
N SER A 894 -11.10 -27.80 21.87
CA SER A 894 -9.71 -28.26 21.98
C SER A 894 -9.27 -28.57 23.41
N SER A 895 -10.07 -29.35 24.14
CA SER A 895 -9.80 -29.75 25.53
C SER A 895 -9.64 -28.60 26.54
N SER A 896 -10.14 -27.40 26.21
CA SER A 896 -10.15 -26.25 27.12
C SER A 896 -11.15 -26.44 28.26
N ASP A 897 -10.84 -25.86 29.41
CA ASP A 897 -11.63 -25.98 30.65
C ASP A 897 -11.81 -24.64 31.42
N PRO A 898 -12.32 -23.58 30.75
CA PRO A 898 -12.65 -22.30 31.39
C PRO A 898 -13.79 -22.41 32.43
N LYS A 899 -13.79 -21.52 33.42
CA LYS A 899 -14.89 -21.35 34.39
C LYS A 899 -15.75 -20.15 34.00
N PHE A 900 -17.04 -20.38 33.77
CA PHE A 900 -18.04 -19.34 33.53
C PHE A 900 -19.00 -19.27 34.71
N MET A 901 -19.04 -18.14 35.43
CA MET A 901 -19.93 -17.98 36.59
C MET A 901 -20.77 -16.71 36.53
N LYS A 902 -22.06 -16.81 36.85
CA LYS A 902 -22.96 -15.64 36.97
C LYS A 902 -23.05 -14.76 35.71
N ASN A 903 -22.75 -15.29 34.53
CA ASN A 903 -22.85 -14.54 33.28
C ASN A 903 -24.29 -14.56 32.74
N LYS A 904 -24.68 -13.50 32.04
CA LYS A 904 -25.95 -13.42 31.28
C LYS A 904 -25.67 -13.57 29.79
N ILE A 905 -26.24 -14.60 29.17
CA ILE A 905 -25.93 -15.01 27.79
C ILE A 905 -27.21 -15.09 26.96
N TYR A 906 -27.42 -14.13 26.06
CA TYR A 906 -28.71 -14.01 25.36
C TYR A 906 -28.62 -13.44 23.94
N LYS A 907 -29.61 -13.72 23.09
CA LYS A 907 -29.70 -13.21 21.70
C LYS A 907 -28.51 -13.52 20.76
N ASN A 908 -27.61 -14.43 21.14
CA ASN A 908 -26.58 -14.95 20.24
C ASN A 908 -27.19 -16.00 19.30
N LEU A 909 -26.48 -16.46 18.25
CA LEU A 909 -26.96 -17.58 17.44
C LEU A 909 -27.13 -18.85 18.30
N ILE A 910 -26.08 -19.21 19.03
CA ILE A 910 -26.10 -20.27 20.04
C ILE A 910 -25.68 -19.64 21.37
N GLY A 911 -26.31 -19.99 22.50
CA GLY A 911 -25.88 -19.48 23.81
C GLY A 911 -24.48 -19.99 24.16
N VAL A 912 -24.35 -21.30 24.34
CA VAL A 912 -23.08 -21.99 24.62
C VAL A 912 -22.88 -23.16 23.67
N LEU A 913 -21.69 -23.26 23.08
CA LEU A 913 -21.23 -24.37 22.25
C LEU A 913 -20.01 -25.03 22.89
N ILE A 914 -20.02 -26.36 22.99
CA ILE A 914 -18.88 -27.14 23.48
C ILE A 914 -18.56 -28.23 22.47
N SER A 915 -17.33 -28.21 21.97
CA SER A 915 -16.88 -29.05 20.86
C SER A 915 -15.44 -29.56 21.07
N PHE A 916 -14.97 -30.47 20.20
CA PHE A 916 -13.58 -30.96 20.18
C PHE A 916 -12.95 -31.29 21.56
N LYS A 917 -13.65 -32.10 22.37
CA LYS A 917 -13.25 -32.49 23.74
C LYS A 917 -13.24 -31.37 24.77
N GLY A 918 -13.88 -30.24 24.50
CA GLY A 918 -14.10 -29.16 25.45
C GLY A 918 -14.80 -29.65 26.72
N LYS A 919 -14.45 -29.03 27.85
CA LYS A 919 -15.02 -29.32 29.17
C LYS A 919 -15.80 -28.10 29.64
N GLY A 920 -15.16 -27.18 30.35
CA GLY A 920 -15.76 -25.94 30.81
C GLY A 920 -16.69 -26.16 32.00
N LYS A 921 -16.61 -25.27 32.99
CA LYS A 921 -17.47 -25.28 34.17
C LYS A 921 -18.40 -24.07 34.16
N PHE A 922 -19.70 -24.32 34.09
CA PHE A 922 -20.74 -23.29 34.04
C PHE A 922 -21.53 -23.30 35.35
N VAL A 923 -21.43 -22.23 36.14
CA VAL A 923 -22.08 -22.11 37.46
C VAL A 923 -22.96 -20.87 37.53
N GLN A 924 -24.23 -21.00 37.91
CA GLN A 924 -25.12 -19.84 38.15
C GLN A 924 -25.28 -18.88 36.94
N ASN A 925 -25.08 -19.34 35.70
CA ASN A 925 -25.28 -18.50 34.51
C ASN A 925 -26.77 -18.45 34.11
N GLU A 926 -27.19 -17.35 33.49
CA GLU A 926 -28.51 -17.17 32.89
C GLU A 926 -28.38 -17.22 31.37
N ILE A 927 -28.95 -18.24 30.72
CA ILE A 927 -28.81 -18.49 29.28
C ILE A 927 -30.20 -18.56 28.64
N PHE A 928 -30.58 -17.54 27.88
CA PHE A 928 -31.95 -17.37 27.41
C PHE A 928 -32.04 -16.62 26.08
N GLN A 929 -33.15 -16.77 25.35
CA GLN A 929 -33.44 -15.99 24.13
C GLN A 929 -32.33 -16.03 23.04
N ASN A 930 -31.46 -17.04 23.02
CA ASN A 930 -30.55 -17.25 21.89
C ASN A 930 -31.33 -17.77 20.67
N LYS A 931 -30.93 -17.38 19.45
CA LYS A 931 -31.70 -17.51 18.21
C LYS A 931 -31.94 -18.95 17.77
N ASN A 932 -31.00 -19.85 18.06
CA ASN A 932 -31.07 -21.27 17.70
C ASN A 932 -31.11 -22.15 18.96
N LEU A 933 -29.96 -22.43 19.57
CA LEU A 933 -29.86 -23.29 20.75
C LEU A 933 -29.39 -22.49 21.96
N GLN A 934 -29.94 -22.76 23.14
CA GLN A 934 -29.43 -22.16 24.37
C GLN A 934 -28.09 -22.81 24.77
N PHE A 935 -27.97 -24.13 24.62
CA PHE A 935 -26.78 -24.89 24.98
C PHE A 935 -26.60 -26.07 24.03
N ARG A 936 -25.41 -26.27 23.48
CA ARG A 936 -25.08 -27.38 22.58
C ARG A 936 -23.77 -28.06 23.01
N ILE A 937 -23.84 -29.38 23.23
CA ILE A 937 -22.70 -30.21 23.61
C ILE A 937 -22.46 -31.23 22.50
N MET A 938 -21.27 -31.25 21.91
CA MET A 938 -20.90 -32.25 20.91
C MET A 938 -20.37 -33.54 21.55
N LYS A 939 -20.31 -34.61 20.75
CA LYS A 939 -19.80 -35.92 21.17
C LYS A 939 -18.41 -35.79 21.82
N ASN A 940 -18.16 -36.57 22.87
CA ASN A 940 -16.91 -36.62 23.63
C ASN A 940 -16.52 -35.30 24.33
N CYS A 941 -17.49 -34.44 24.63
CA CYS A 941 -17.31 -33.24 25.46
C CYS A 941 -17.93 -33.46 26.86
N PHE A 942 -17.34 -32.88 27.89
CA PHE A 942 -17.70 -33.17 29.29
C PHE A 942 -17.79 -31.89 30.16
N PRO A 943 -18.77 -31.01 29.90
CA PRO A 943 -18.99 -29.84 30.75
C PRO A 943 -19.54 -30.18 32.12
N ILE A 944 -19.27 -29.28 33.08
CA ILE A 944 -19.92 -29.29 34.39
C ILE A 944 -20.93 -28.15 34.44
N LEU A 945 -22.21 -28.47 34.63
CA LEU A 945 -23.30 -27.51 34.78
C LEU A 945 -23.81 -27.53 36.22
N GLN A 946 -23.82 -26.38 36.90
CA GLN A 946 -24.28 -26.26 38.28
C GLN A 946 -25.15 -25.00 38.46
N ASN A 947 -26.40 -25.17 38.88
CA ASN A 947 -27.31 -24.05 39.20
C ASN A 947 -27.50 -23.00 38.07
N ASN A 948 -27.39 -23.39 36.79
CA ASN A 948 -27.64 -22.48 35.67
C ASN A 948 -29.14 -22.36 35.39
N LYS A 949 -29.61 -21.16 35.01
CA LYS A 949 -30.98 -20.92 34.54
C LYS A 949 -31.01 -20.98 33.02
N ILE A 950 -31.59 -22.04 32.47
CA ILE A 950 -31.75 -22.26 31.03
C ILE A 950 -33.24 -22.50 30.76
N PRO A 951 -34.01 -21.50 30.33
CA PRO A 951 -35.42 -21.68 30.04
C PRO A 951 -35.60 -22.69 28.89
N LEU A 952 -36.59 -23.56 29.01
CA LEU A 952 -37.00 -24.42 27.90
C LEU A 952 -37.44 -23.50 26.75
N GLY A 953 -36.73 -23.60 25.62
CA GLY A 953 -37.12 -22.88 24.41
C GLY A 953 -38.56 -23.23 24.03
N VAL A 954 -39.29 -22.27 23.46
CA VAL A 954 -40.59 -22.55 22.83
C VAL A 954 -40.37 -23.69 21.84
N LYS A 955 -41.07 -24.82 22.05
CA LYS A 955 -41.05 -25.96 21.14
C LYS A 955 -41.36 -25.48 19.73
N ASN A 956 -40.35 -25.46 18.85
CA ASN A 956 -40.60 -25.73 17.45
C ASN A 956 -40.31 -27.22 17.29
N ASP A 957 -41.39 -27.98 17.12
CA ASP A 957 -41.35 -29.37 16.73
C ASP A 957 -40.51 -29.48 15.45
N ASN A 958 -39.26 -29.94 15.59
CA ASN A 958 -38.39 -30.59 14.60
C ASN A 958 -36.92 -30.32 14.92
N ASN A 959 -36.36 -31.15 15.81
CA ASN A 959 -35.01 -31.73 15.80
C ASN A 959 -34.43 -31.80 17.21
N ASN A 960 -34.21 -33.05 17.64
CA ASN A 960 -33.54 -33.47 18.87
C ASN A 960 -32.11 -32.94 18.99
#